data_AF-A0A970AL32-F1
#
_entry.id   AF-A0A970AL32-F1
#
_cell.length_a   1.000
_cell.length_b   1.000
_cell.length_c   1.000
_cell.angle_alpha   90.00
_cell.angle_beta   90.00
_cell.angle_gamma   90.00
#
_symmetry.space_group_name_H-M   'P 1'
#
loop_
_entity.id
_entity.type
_entity.pdbx_description
1 polymer ?
#
loop_
_entity_poly.entity_id
_entity_poly.type
_entity_poly.pdbx_seq_one_letter_code
_entity_poly.pdbx_strand_id
1 'polypeptide(L)'
;MLINYLTNKLGLDINKYRPLVFFGINIDQDDDNIIEYVRWCKQQGFGGFNIIISGEFQGRANQAWMEKMLHAYEVAFRTAKEEGLEVWIFDDWGYPSGTAGGLVCTEPAYRLKRLKIALDCFVTKGDSVTVYVPEQYLAAGVITIDGSYQSLSLKAGEYFTYTGKTEEDRLVIVQWEYDPHQAKSAFKSFPGDPAMSIIDMLKPEATQRFIEVMHEMYYSRFKEYMGSTVKGFFYDEPYVAYAFPWTESLSEVFKKKKGYDLLSILPELMIKTYYARGEIAQYTDDFFEVWTDLAAEAYYGEMSRWCEERGLELSGHLDLDHHYNTMSTISGHFYKNLRYNHRPAIDVIWAQIAPNYYADFPRFAGSIKNLLGRERATSETFAGMGLGLSGDLMRFITDHQVIRGINDFHLMYSGNKPPAHERSPQMPHHMLQEPFGRLIYERMALASAIGSAGEAANHIALYLPALDFHRAQLGLRRTGIANAEALPWEWVRNIAEYLTYAPYTFDYIWQEALLELSVDVGGLRTKSGYLIDTIIIPPGTTMGEEVIAKLKAFHNQGGKVIAVFKPIWPLADQAVICNEVLDLENFLPKMVNIDTKGKISLAVRKGKERTVYLLLNEQNRYAQADLEFNTEGALYELSLVDQTLALLTTGAKLQVRTRFLSMELKVFVVEHQGDTSLGTTYQLGEVVTPINWSIKLPDGTNRALPGEQWPDWAELGFPGYSGDLYYTGEFIWDSQQEQAVIEVEQLYSHAIIYIDGQEVGKMPFRPYRIHVSDLTKGKHRIQVRVYNTPANEMCGTLELERELYKGRFAHLAHYDRGRIKSGLLEPIRIYPKNY
;
A
#
# COMPACT_ATOMS: atom_id res chain seq x y z
N MET A 1 -18.31 -7.33 26.15
CA MET A 1 -18.70 -8.74 26.40
C MET A 1 -19.09 -9.47 25.10
N LEU A 2 -19.82 -8.89 24.14
CA LEU A 2 -20.10 -9.53 22.84
C LEU A 2 -18.87 -9.68 21.91
N ILE A 3 -17.90 -8.75 22.00
CA ILE A 3 -16.66 -8.78 21.19
C ILE A 3 -15.86 -10.09 21.37
N ASN A 4 -16.03 -10.79 22.49
CA ASN A 4 -15.28 -12.01 22.76
C ASN A 4 -15.92 -13.26 22.16
N TYR A 5 -17.22 -13.31 21.85
CA TYR A 5 -17.87 -14.58 21.54
C TYR A 5 -17.50 -15.13 20.15
N LEU A 6 -17.71 -14.33 19.09
CA LEU A 6 -17.46 -14.76 17.70
C LEU A 6 -15.98 -14.77 17.35
N THR A 7 -15.23 -13.82 17.89
CA THR A 7 -13.79 -13.71 17.72
C THR A 7 -13.08 -14.91 18.39
N ASN A 8 -13.53 -15.35 19.57
CA ASN A 8 -13.05 -16.60 20.16
C ASN A 8 -13.48 -17.83 19.36
N LYS A 9 -14.72 -17.87 18.82
CA LYS A 9 -15.18 -18.98 17.96
C LYS A 9 -14.47 -19.05 16.59
N LEU A 10 -14.03 -17.92 16.05
CA LEU A 10 -13.21 -17.84 14.84
C LEU A 10 -11.70 -17.93 15.15
N GLY A 11 -11.31 -17.98 16.43
CA GLY A 11 -9.90 -18.05 16.86
C GLY A 11 -9.09 -16.80 16.51
N LEU A 12 -9.73 -15.64 16.43
CA LEU A 12 -9.12 -14.38 16.02
C LEU A 12 -8.64 -13.58 17.25
N ASP A 13 -7.44 -13.03 17.18
CA ASP A 13 -6.96 -12.01 18.11
C ASP A 13 -6.94 -10.65 17.42
N ILE A 14 -7.99 -9.85 17.62
CA ILE A 14 -8.11 -8.51 17.01
C ILE A 14 -6.98 -7.58 17.49
N ASN A 15 -6.51 -7.74 18.73
CA ASN A 15 -5.53 -6.81 19.29
C ASN A 15 -4.18 -6.91 18.56
N LYS A 16 -3.88 -8.07 17.97
CA LYS A 16 -2.72 -8.28 17.10
C LYS A 16 -2.73 -7.40 15.84
N TYR A 17 -3.91 -6.92 15.43
CA TYR A 17 -4.13 -6.18 14.18
C TYR A 17 -4.48 -4.71 14.41
N ARG A 18 -4.30 -4.19 15.63
CA ARG A 18 -4.43 -2.76 15.89
C ARG A 18 -3.44 -1.99 15.02
N PRO A 19 -3.87 -0.91 14.34
CA PRO A 19 -2.95 -0.12 13.56
C PRO A 19 -1.86 0.48 14.47
N LEU A 20 -0.72 0.75 13.86
CA LEU A 20 0.32 1.59 14.44
C LEU A 20 0.19 3.01 13.89
N VAL A 21 0.85 3.96 14.54
CA VAL A 21 0.96 5.33 14.06
C VAL A 21 2.42 5.68 13.77
N PHE A 22 2.73 6.16 12.57
CA PHE A 22 4.00 6.85 12.33
C PHE A 22 3.96 8.19 13.01
N PHE A 23 5.03 8.49 13.74
CA PHE A 23 5.06 9.70 14.52
C PHE A 23 6.41 10.38 14.60
N GLY A 24 6.40 11.67 14.27
CA GLY A 24 7.55 12.55 14.42
C GLY A 24 7.80 12.91 15.88
N ILE A 25 8.67 12.18 16.58
CA ILE A 25 9.16 12.58 17.90
C ILE A 25 10.11 13.76 17.73
N ASN A 26 9.85 14.85 18.44
CA ASN A 26 10.77 15.98 18.50
C ASN A 26 11.75 15.76 19.64
N ILE A 27 13.03 15.56 19.32
CA ILE A 27 14.08 15.29 20.30
C ILE A 27 14.31 16.46 21.27
N ASP A 28 13.85 17.67 20.91
CA ASP A 28 13.96 18.88 21.74
C ASP A 28 12.86 19.02 22.80
N GLN A 29 11.86 18.14 22.81
CA GLN A 29 10.81 18.12 23.84
C GLN A 29 11.29 17.47 25.14
N ASP A 30 10.61 17.78 26.24
CA ASP A 30 10.83 17.11 27.52
C ASP A 30 10.22 15.70 27.55
N ASP A 31 10.63 14.91 28.53
CA ASP A 31 10.20 13.53 28.72
C ASP A 31 8.67 13.42 28.89
N ASP A 32 8.03 14.39 29.55
CA ASP A 32 6.59 14.36 29.84
C ASP A 32 5.76 14.42 28.55
N ASN A 33 6.13 15.27 27.59
CA ASN A 33 5.48 15.33 26.28
C ASN A 33 5.57 14.00 25.51
N ILE A 34 6.73 13.32 25.57
CA ILE A 34 6.91 12.01 24.92
C ILE A 34 6.02 10.96 25.62
N ILE A 35 5.99 10.95 26.95
CA ILE A 35 5.17 10.03 27.76
C ILE A 35 3.69 10.23 27.46
N GLU A 36 3.20 11.48 27.47
CA GLU A 36 1.82 11.82 27.16
C GLU A 36 1.42 11.36 25.76
N TYR A 37 2.31 11.51 24.77
CA TYR A 37 2.07 11.05 23.42
C TYR A 37 1.92 9.51 23.33
N VAL A 38 2.83 8.77 23.96
CA VAL A 38 2.76 7.30 23.99
C VAL A 38 1.44 6.84 24.64
N ARG A 39 1.04 7.49 25.74
CA ARG A 39 -0.24 7.22 26.41
C ARG A 39 -1.44 7.60 25.56
N TRP A 40 -1.36 8.70 24.81
CA TRP A 40 -2.39 9.09 23.86
C TRP A 40 -2.57 8.01 22.78
N CYS A 41 -1.50 7.44 22.24
CA CYS A 41 -1.59 6.34 21.27
C CYS A 41 -2.41 5.16 21.83
N LYS A 42 -2.13 4.77 23.08
CA LYS A 42 -2.89 3.74 23.79
C LYS A 42 -4.37 4.10 23.94
N GLN A 43 -4.66 5.34 24.36
CA GLN A 43 -6.03 5.82 24.57
C GLN A 43 -6.85 5.83 23.28
N GLN A 44 -6.23 6.21 22.16
CA GLN A 44 -6.83 6.16 20.84
C GLN A 44 -7.01 4.73 20.31
N GLY A 45 -6.38 3.72 20.92
CA GLY A 45 -6.57 2.32 20.54
C GLY A 45 -5.61 1.83 19.45
N PHE A 46 -4.47 2.51 19.27
CA PHE A 46 -3.33 2.00 18.50
C PHE A 46 -2.67 0.82 19.21
N GLY A 47 -2.07 -0.08 18.44
CA GLY A 47 -1.27 -1.21 18.94
C GLY A 47 0.17 -0.81 19.26
N GLY A 48 0.59 0.36 18.79
CA GLY A 48 1.97 0.82 18.86
C GLY A 48 2.24 1.97 17.91
N PHE A 49 3.51 2.25 17.66
CA PHE A 49 3.92 3.38 16.83
C PHE A 49 5.28 3.15 16.16
N ASN A 50 5.53 3.89 15.09
CA ASN A 50 6.81 3.93 14.40
C ASN A 50 7.42 5.32 14.61
N ILE A 51 8.65 5.37 15.13
CA ILE A 51 9.29 6.64 15.48
C ILE A 51 10.02 7.20 14.28
N ILE A 52 9.59 8.39 13.85
CA ILE A 52 10.31 9.26 12.93
C ILE A 52 10.94 10.38 13.76
N ILE A 53 12.19 10.74 13.49
CA ILE A 53 12.79 11.91 14.14
C ILE A 53 12.35 13.18 13.44
N SER A 54 11.70 14.08 14.19
CA SER A 54 11.33 15.41 13.75
C SER A 54 12.27 16.47 14.33
N GLY A 55 12.67 17.41 13.50
CA GLY A 55 13.59 18.49 13.86
C GLY A 55 14.59 18.77 12.74
N GLU A 56 15.08 19.99 12.68
CA GLU A 56 16.17 20.35 11.77
C GLU A 56 17.47 20.47 12.56
N PHE A 57 18.53 19.84 12.06
CA PHE A 57 19.86 19.94 12.62
C PHE A 57 20.81 20.58 11.61
N GLN A 58 21.64 21.53 12.04
CA GLN A 58 22.63 22.17 11.17
C GLN A 58 23.91 21.35 11.14
N GLY A 59 24.35 20.96 9.93
CA GLY A 59 25.50 20.09 9.72
C GLY A 59 25.15 18.60 9.66
N ARG A 60 26.15 17.74 9.91
CA ARG A 60 26.02 16.27 9.92
C ARG A 60 25.70 15.73 11.32
N ALA A 61 25.26 14.49 11.40
CA ALA A 61 25.09 13.80 12.67
C ALA A 61 26.39 13.81 13.49
N ASN A 62 26.27 14.06 14.79
CA ASN A 62 27.37 14.07 15.74
C ASN A 62 26.92 13.48 17.08
N GLN A 63 27.89 13.20 17.94
CA GLN A 63 27.64 12.52 19.21
C GLN A 63 26.62 13.26 20.09
N ALA A 64 26.71 14.59 20.23
CA ALA A 64 25.80 15.34 21.08
C ALA A 64 24.34 15.25 20.61
N TRP A 65 24.11 15.31 19.30
CA TRP A 65 22.78 15.12 18.73
C TRP A 65 22.29 13.68 18.90
N MET A 66 23.16 12.69 18.65
CA MET A 66 22.80 11.27 18.79
C MET A 66 22.44 10.91 20.23
N GLU A 67 23.17 11.39 21.23
CA GLU A 67 22.85 11.15 22.64
C GLU A 67 21.47 11.71 23.02
N LYS A 68 21.13 12.91 22.52
CA LYS A 68 19.81 13.52 22.74
C LYS A 68 18.69 12.71 22.09
N MET A 69 18.91 12.27 20.86
CA MET A 69 17.98 11.41 20.13
C MET A 69 17.79 10.07 20.86
N LEU A 70 18.87 9.39 21.26
CA LEU A 70 18.80 8.12 21.99
C LEU A 70 18.06 8.28 23.33
N HIS A 71 18.24 9.39 24.05
CA HIS A 71 17.46 9.67 25.26
C HIS A 71 15.94 9.73 24.96
N ALA A 72 15.53 10.43 23.91
CA ALA A 72 14.12 10.50 23.51
C ALA A 72 13.54 9.12 23.15
N TYR A 73 14.30 8.28 22.45
CA TYR A 73 13.95 6.88 22.18
C TYR A 73 13.81 6.06 23.47
N GLU A 74 14.72 6.23 24.45
CA GLU A 74 14.67 5.53 25.74
C GLU A 74 13.38 5.83 26.50
N VAL A 75 12.99 7.11 26.55
CA VAL A 75 11.73 7.55 27.19
C VAL A 75 10.52 6.92 26.49
N ALA A 76 10.49 6.94 25.16
CA ALA A 76 9.41 6.34 24.37
C ALA A 76 9.32 4.82 24.57
N PHE A 77 10.46 4.11 24.54
CA PHE A 77 10.51 2.65 24.68
C PHE A 77 10.11 2.18 26.08
N ARG A 78 10.59 2.86 27.12
CA ARG A 78 10.19 2.57 28.51
C ARG A 78 8.67 2.70 28.68
N THR A 79 8.12 3.82 28.22
CA THR A 79 6.68 4.08 28.32
C THR A 79 5.86 3.10 27.47
N ALA A 80 6.31 2.78 26.27
CA ALA A 80 5.65 1.80 25.41
C ALA A 80 5.61 0.40 26.05
N LYS A 81 6.70 -0.01 26.71
CA LYS A 81 6.77 -1.26 27.47
C LYS A 81 5.76 -1.28 28.63
N GLU A 82 5.63 -0.16 29.36
CA GLU A 82 4.63 -0.01 30.45
C GLU A 82 3.19 -0.09 29.94
N GLU A 83 2.90 0.49 28.78
CA GLU A 83 1.56 0.53 28.16
C GLU A 83 1.23 -0.72 27.31
N GLY A 84 2.21 -1.61 27.11
CA GLY A 84 2.10 -2.80 26.27
C GLY A 84 1.90 -2.47 24.79
N LEU A 85 2.61 -1.47 24.29
CA LEU A 85 2.63 -1.03 22.90
C LEU A 85 3.87 -1.56 22.18
N GLU A 86 3.72 -1.87 20.88
CA GLU A 86 4.87 -2.19 20.04
C GLU A 86 5.50 -0.94 19.41
N VAL A 87 6.80 -1.02 19.11
CA VAL A 87 7.54 0.10 18.54
C VAL A 87 8.37 -0.35 17.34
N TRP A 88 8.39 0.48 16.30
CA TRP A 88 9.28 0.36 15.16
C TRP A 88 10.23 1.56 15.09
N ILE A 89 11.44 1.32 14.61
CA ILE A 89 12.45 2.35 14.40
C ILE A 89 12.50 2.66 12.92
N PHE A 90 12.33 3.92 12.54
CA PHE A 90 12.63 4.37 11.19
C PHE A 90 14.15 4.34 10.98
N ASP A 91 14.60 3.65 9.93
CA ASP A 91 15.98 3.17 9.83
C ASP A 91 17.00 4.25 9.39
N ASP A 92 16.52 5.46 9.11
CA ASP A 92 17.30 6.65 8.80
C ASP A 92 16.74 7.88 9.53
N TRP A 93 17.45 9.00 9.49
CA TRP A 93 17.02 10.29 10.02
C TRP A 93 16.68 11.26 8.88
N GLY A 94 16.31 10.71 7.73
CA GLY A 94 15.98 11.43 6.52
C GLY A 94 15.32 10.49 5.53
N TYR A 95 14.98 11.06 4.38
CA TYR A 95 14.37 10.36 3.26
C TYR A 95 15.11 10.75 1.98
N PRO A 96 15.41 9.83 1.06
CA PRO A 96 15.21 8.38 1.19
C PRO A 96 16.21 7.74 2.16
N SER A 97 15.93 6.53 2.64
CA SER A 97 16.84 5.76 3.50
C SER A 97 18.19 5.50 2.82
N GLY A 98 19.27 5.58 3.60
CA GLY A 98 20.64 5.35 3.14
C GLY A 98 21.58 6.55 3.28
N THR A 99 21.23 7.60 4.02
CA THR A 99 22.13 8.72 4.35
C THR A 99 22.82 8.59 5.70
N ALA A 100 22.14 8.00 6.69
CA ALA A 100 22.60 7.88 8.08
C ALA A 100 23.15 9.20 8.66
N GLY A 101 22.50 10.33 8.37
CA GLY A 101 22.94 11.67 8.82
C GLY A 101 24.36 12.07 8.36
N GLY A 102 24.86 11.43 7.29
CA GLY A 102 26.18 11.67 6.71
C GLY A 102 27.34 10.95 7.40
N LEU A 103 27.07 9.86 8.12
CA LEU A 103 28.09 9.07 8.82
C LEU A 103 28.79 8.03 7.93
N VAL A 104 28.12 7.55 6.86
CA VAL A 104 28.66 6.49 5.98
C VAL A 104 29.45 7.08 4.81
N CYS A 105 28.82 7.96 4.04
CA CYS A 105 29.36 8.53 2.79
C CYS A 105 30.51 9.54 2.99
N THR A 106 31.06 9.65 4.20
CA THR A 106 32.37 10.29 4.40
C THR A 106 33.46 9.54 3.64
N GLU A 107 33.34 8.22 3.54
CA GLU A 107 34.16 7.36 2.70
C GLU A 107 33.63 7.37 1.25
N PRO A 108 34.41 7.87 0.27
CA PRO A 108 33.95 7.98 -1.12
C PRO A 108 33.55 6.65 -1.77
N ALA A 109 34.18 5.54 -1.35
CA ALA A 109 33.92 4.22 -1.91
C ALA A 109 32.49 3.70 -1.65
N TYR A 110 31.81 4.23 -0.62
CA TYR A 110 30.44 3.87 -0.23
C TYR A 110 29.37 4.78 -0.80
N ARG A 111 29.73 5.81 -1.57
CA ARG A 111 28.74 6.71 -2.17
C ARG A 111 28.09 6.07 -3.39
N LEU A 112 26.81 6.34 -3.59
CA LEU A 112 26.07 5.93 -4.77
C LEU A 112 26.76 6.38 -6.06
N LYS A 113 26.90 5.45 -7.01
CA LYS A 113 27.50 5.68 -8.33
C LYS A 113 26.52 5.30 -9.43
N ARG A 114 26.72 5.91 -10.59
CA ARG A 114 25.99 5.61 -11.83
C ARG A 114 26.94 5.57 -13.01
N LEU A 115 26.53 4.86 -14.06
CA LEU A 115 27.20 4.92 -15.36
C LEU A 115 26.78 6.18 -16.11
N LYS A 116 27.71 6.72 -16.90
CA LYS A 116 27.50 7.89 -17.74
C LYS A 116 28.27 7.77 -19.05
N ILE A 117 27.62 8.15 -20.13
CA ILE A 117 28.29 8.40 -21.41
C ILE A 117 29.06 9.71 -21.28
N ALA A 118 30.39 9.63 -21.22
CA ALA A 118 31.29 10.78 -21.13
C ALA A 118 31.46 11.48 -22.48
N LEU A 119 31.42 10.70 -23.56
CA LEU A 119 31.51 11.18 -24.94
C LEU A 119 30.55 10.38 -25.81
N ASP A 120 29.82 11.09 -26.66
CA ASP A 120 29.00 10.56 -27.73
C ASP A 120 29.13 11.49 -28.93
N CYS A 121 29.90 11.10 -29.94
CA CYS A 121 30.12 11.93 -31.12
C CYS A 121 30.17 11.12 -32.42
N PHE A 122 29.80 11.77 -33.51
CA PHE A 122 29.89 11.21 -34.86
C PHE A 122 31.18 11.70 -35.52
N VAL A 123 31.88 10.78 -36.19
CA VAL A 123 33.14 11.03 -36.91
C VAL A 123 32.98 10.49 -38.32
N THR A 124 33.12 11.36 -39.32
CA THR A 124 32.98 10.97 -40.73
C THR A 124 34.28 10.36 -41.26
N LYS A 125 34.17 9.65 -42.38
CA LYS A 125 35.31 8.96 -43.00
C LYS A 125 36.50 9.91 -43.26
N GLY A 126 37.64 9.62 -42.65
CA GLY A 126 38.87 10.40 -42.82
C GLY A 126 39.00 11.59 -41.87
N ASP A 127 37.92 12.04 -41.22
CA ASP A 127 37.99 13.02 -40.14
C ASP A 127 38.56 12.36 -38.89
N SER A 128 39.21 13.16 -38.05
CA SER A 128 39.76 12.71 -36.77
C SER A 128 39.30 13.57 -35.61
N VAL A 129 39.03 12.91 -34.48
CA VAL A 129 38.72 13.57 -33.21
C VAL A 129 39.73 13.11 -32.16
N THR A 130 40.30 14.06 -31.41
CA THR A 130 41.15 13.79 -30.26
C THR A 130 40.39 14.12 -28.99
N VAL A 131 40.30 13.16 -28.09
CA VAL A 131 39.52 13.28 -26.85
C VAL A 131 40.36 12.85 -25.66
N TYR A 132 40.16 13.52 -24.53
CA TYR A 132 40.75 13.09 -23.26
C TYR A 132 39.92 11.96 -22.67
N VAL A 133 40.56 10.85 -22.33
CA VAL A 133 39.89 9.69 -21.72
C VAL A 133 39.78 9.94 -20.21
N PRO A 134 38.55 9.97 -19.64
CA PRO A 134 38.36 10.29 -18.23
C PRO A 134 39.06 9.32 -17.27
N GLU A 135 39.40 9.78 -16.07
CA GLU A 135 39.99 8.94 -15.01
C GLU A 135 39.05 7.79 -14.59
N GLN A 136 37.74 8.03 -14.59
CA GLN A 136 36.71 7.02 -14.27
C GLN A 136 36.28 6.18 -15.49
N TYR A 137 37.13 6.10 -16.53
CA TYR A 137 36.86 5.33 -17.75
C TYR A 137 36.57 3.86 -17.46
N LEU A 138 35.55 3.32 -18.16
CA LEU A 138 35.15 1.92 -18.07
C LEU A 138 35.22 1.20 -19.42
N ALA A 139 34.67 1.81 -20.47
CA ALA A 139 34.58 1.18 -21.78
C ALA A 139 34.49 2.22 -22.89
N ALA A 140 34.99 1.87 -24.07
CA ALA A 140 34.78 2.66 -25.29
C ALA A 140 34.43 1.74 -26.46
N GLY A 141 33.79 2.30 -27.47
CA GLY A 141 33.53 1.58 -28.70
C GLY A 141 33.02 2.48 -29.80
N VAL A 142 32.91 1.91 -30.99
CA VAL A 142 32.41 2.56 -32.20
C VAL A 142 31.21 1.80 -32.69
N ILE A 143 30.12 2.52 -32.97
CA ILE A 143 28.96 2.00 -33.68
C ILE A 143 29.00 2.57 -35.10
N THR A 144 29.06 1.72 -36.11
CA THR A 144 29.06 2.13 -37.53
C THR A 144 27.65 2.37 -38.04
N ILE A 145 27.53 3.01 -39.20
CA ILE A 145 26.24 3.35 -39.83
C ILE A 145 25.32 2.14 -40.11
N ASP A 146 25.88 0.96 -40.36
CA ASP A 146 25.14 -0.30 -40.53
C ASP A 146 24.66 -0.90 -39.19
N GLY A 147 25.00 -0.25 -38.08
CA GLY A 147 24.68 -0.68 -36.73
C GLY A 147 25.68 -1.66 -36.14
N SER A 148 26.76 -2.05 -36.82
CA SER A 148 27.78 -2.93 -36.22
C SER A 148 28.51 -2.22 -35.07
N TYR A 149 28.95 -2.97 -34.07
CA TYR A 149 29.65 -2.45 -32.91
C TYR A 149 31.05 -3.06 -32.78
N GLN A 150 32.04 -2.20 -32.49
CA GLN A 150 33.40 -2.59 -32.18
C GLN A 150 33.85 -1.98 -30.86
N SER A 151 34.25 -2.83 -29.91
CA SER A 151 34.86 -2.39 -28.65
C SER A 151 36.28 -1.82 -28.88
N LEU A 152 36.63 -0.80 -28.09
CA LEU A 152 37.95 -0.15 -28.08
C LEU A 152 38.58 -0.23 -26.70
N SER A 153 39.86 -0.58 -26.65
CA SER A 153 40.66 -0.54 -25.43
C SER A 153 41.42 0.78 -25.34
N LEU A 154 41.01 1.66 -24.41
CA LEU A 154 41.67 2.94 -24.15
C LEU A 154 42.37 2.91 -22.79
N LYS A 155 43.16 3.95 -22.51
CA LYS A 155 43.79 4.16 -21.21
C LYS A 155 43.20 5.42 -20.56
N ALA A 156 42.77 5.28 -19.30
CA ALA A 156 42.32 6.41 -18.50
C ALA A 156 43.43 7.46 -18.35
N GLY A 157 43.06 8.74 -18.36
CA GLY A 157 43.99 9.85 -18.16
C GLY A 157 44.85 10.23 -19.37
N GLU A 158 44.69 9.54 -20.52
CA GLU A 158 45.44 9.81 -21.75
C GLU A 158 44.55 10.45 -22.84
N TYR A 159 45.18 11.14 -23.80
CA TYR A 159 44.48 11.57 -25.02
C TYR A 159 44.44 10.43 -26.05
N PHE A 160 43.25 10.18 -26.60
CA PHE A 160 43.03 9.21 -27.66
C PHE A 160 42.57 9.92 -28.92
N THR A 161 43.10 9.53 -30.09
CA THR A 161 42.66 10.03 -31.39
C THR A 161 41.99 8.92 -32.18
N TYR A 162 40.76 9.15 -32.62
CA TYR A 162 40.01 8.27 -33.51
C TYR A 162 39.85 8.91 -34.88
N THR A 163 40.12 8.14 -35.94
CA THR A 163 39.87 8.54 -37.33
C THR A 163 38.70 7.71 -37.87
N GLY A 164 37.67 8.39 -38.40
CA GLY A 164 36.48 7.74 -38.94
C GLY A 164 36.81 6.83 -40.11
N LYS A 165 36.25 5.61 -40.09
CA LYS A 165 36.48 4.56 -41.09
C LYS A 165 35.29 4.39 -42.04
N THR A 166 34.06 4.61 -41.56
CA THR A 166 32.84 4.56 -42.38
C THR A 166 32.26 5.96 -42.61
N GLU A 167 31.19 6.07 -43.40
CA GLU A 167 30.52 7.35 -43.68
C GLU A 167 30.12 8.08 -42.40
N GLU A 168 29.71 7.32 -41.38
CA GLU A 168 29.34 7.83 -40.07
C GLU A 168 29.70 6.79 -38.99
N ASP A 169 30.78 7.05 -38.24
CA ASP A 169 31.16 6.29 -37.07
C ASP A 169 30.71 7.04 -35.81
N ARG A 170 29.95 6.39 -34.92
CA ARG A 170 29.60 6.95 -33.61
C ARG A 170 30.57 6.45 -32.54
N LEU A 171 31.49 7.30 -32.11
CA LEU A 171 32.43 7.03 -31.02
C LEU A 171 31.77 7.31 -29.67
N VAL A 172 31.82 6.31 -28.80
CA VAL A 172 31.20 6.37 -27.47
C VAL A 172 32.22 6.00 -26.41
N ILE A 173 32.34 6.84 -25.37
CA ILE A 173 33.17 6.57 -24.19
C ILE A 173 32.27 6.60 -22.96
N VAL A 174 32.32 5.53 -22.17
CA VAL A 174 31.55 5.34 -20.93
C VAL A 174 32.48 5.42 -19.73
N GLN A 175 32.02 6.13 -18.71
CA GLN A 175 32.64 6.25 -17.39
C GLN A 175 31.61 5.96 -16.29
N TRP A 176 32.05 5.91 -15.05
CA TRP A 176 31.16 6.10 -13.90
C TRP A 176 31.32 7.49 -13.28
N GLU A 177 30.30 7.95 -12.54
CA GLU A 177 30.39 9.13 -11.68
C GLU A 177 29.57 8.91 -10.40
N TYR A 178 29.78 9.76 -9.38
CA TYR A 178 28.90 9.81 -8.22
C TYR A 178 27.54 10.36 -8.64
N ASP A 179 26.46 9.72 -8.15
CA ASP A 179 25.11 10.19 -8.43
C ASP A 179 24.84 11.51 -7.68
N PRO A 180 24.29 12.55 -8.35
CA PRO A 180 24.06 13.85 -7.74
C PRO A 180 22.78 13.92 -6.88
N HIS A 181 22.03 12.81 -6.73
CA HIS A 181 20.80 12.78 -5.95
C HIS A 181 21.03 13.29 -4.52
N GLN A 182 20.13 14.17 -4.08
CA GLN A 182 20.18 14.78 -2.75
C GLN A 182 19.01 14.28 -1.92
N ALA A 183 19.31 13.68 -0.78
CA ALA A 183 18.30 13.30 0.18
C ALA A 183 17.66 14.51 0.86
N LYS A 184 16.39 14.40 1.21
CA LYS A 184 15.71 15.28 2.15
C LYS A 184 15.99 14.77 3.56
N SER A 185 16.99 15.36 4.20
CA SER A 185 17.39 14.96 5.55
C SER A 185 16.91 15.95 6.62
N ALA A 186 16.74 15.46 7.85
CA ALA A 186 16.70 16.30 9.05
C ALA A 186 17.99 17.12 9.19
N PHE A 187 19.08 16.66 8.57
CA PHE A 187 20.39 17.30 8.55
C PHE A 187 20.52 18.31 7.40
N LYS A 188 20.73 19.57 7.74
CA LYS A 188 21.01 20.68 6.82
C LYS A 188 22.52 20.93 6.77
N SER A 189 23.23 20.10 6.01
CA SER A 189 24.62 20.40 5.64
C SER A 189 24.66 21.46 4.52
N PHE A 190 25.86 21.86 4.09
CA PHE A 190 26.00 22.76 2.94
C PHE A 190 25.54 22.08 1.63
N PRO A 191 24.97 22.82 0.67
CA PRO A 191 24.54 22.24 -0.60
C PRO A 191 25.66 21.49 -1.31
N GLY A 192 25.40 20.23 -1.68
CA GLY A 192 26.38 19.37 -2.35
C GLY A 192 27.40 18.71 -1.42
N ASP A 193 27.19 18.70 -0.09
CA ASP A 193 28.02 17.91 0.82
C ASP A 193 28.01 16.42 0.41
N PRO A 194 29.14 15.85 -0.03
CA PRO A 194 29.18 14.48 -0.53
C PRO A 194 28.98 13.43 0.55
N ALA A 195 29.10 13.80 1.83
CA ALA A 195 28.72 12.91 2.93
C ALA A 195 27.22 12.71 3.05
N MET A 196 26.40 13.61 2.49
CA MET A 196 24.94 13.48 2.43
C MET A 196 24.45 12.71 1.19
N SER A 197 25.35 12.02 0.50
CA SER A 197 25.02 11.08 -0.58
C SER A 197 24.30 9.85 0.01
N ILE A 198 23.45 9.22 -0.80
CA ILE A 198 22.92 7.89 -0.52
C ILE A 198 24.05 6.86 -0.65
N ILE A 199 24.04 5.82 0.18
CA ILE A 199 25.02 4.73 0.07
C ILE A 199 24.90 3.97 -1.27
N ASP A 200 26.00 3.35 -1.70
CA ASP A 200 26.03 2.39 -2.80
C ASP A 200 25.32 1.09 -2.39
N MET A 201 24.01 1.01 -2.62
CA MET A 201 23.16 -0.14 -2.25
C MET A 201 23.50 -1.42 -3.03
N LEU A 202 24.35 -1.36 -4.06
CA LEU A 202 24.84 -2.55 -4.77
C LEU A 202 26.09 -3.14 -4.07
N LYS A 203 26.62 -2.45 -3.04
CA LYS A 203 27.86 -2.76 -2.36
C LYS A 203 27.61 -3.22 -0.92
N PRO A 204 27.80 -4.50 -0.59
CA PRO A 204 27.54 -5.04 0.76
C PRO A 204 28.29 -4.29 1.87
N GLU A 205 29.54 -3.87 1.63
CA GLU A 205 30.34 -3.16 2.62
C GLU A 205 29.76 -1.79 2.98
N ALA A 206 29.10 -1.11 2.03
CA ALA A 206 28.43 0.16 2.29
C ALA A 206 27.19 -0.04 3.18
N THR A 207 26.41 -1.08 2.92
CA THR A 207 25.26 -1.47 3.76
C THR A 207 25.70 -1.92 5.14
N GLN A 208 26.76 -2.73 5.25
CA GLN A 208 27.29 -3.15 6.54
C GLN A 208 27.73 -1.94 7.37
N ARG A 209 28.39 -0.96 6.74
CA ARG A 209 28.73 0.29 7.42
C ARG A 209 27.49 1.09 7.85
N PHE A 210 26.42 1.08 7.05
CA PHE A 210 25.14 1.68 7.42
C PHE A 210 24.50 0.98 8.63
N ILE A 211 24.45 -0.35 8.63
CA ILE A 211 23.95 -1.17 9.75
C ILE A 211 24.76 -0.88 11.02
N GLU A 212 26.08 -0.79 10.94
CA GLU A 212 26.95 -0.48 12.08
C GLU A 212 26.62 0.86 12.75
N VAL A 213 26.38 1.92 11.96
CA VAL A 213 26.14 3.27 12.50
C VAL A 213 24.69 3.54 12.85
N MET A 214 23.74 2.80 12.25
CA MET A 214 22.31 2.94 12.48
C MET A 214 21.78 1.81 13.37
N HIS A 215 21.61 0.62 12.80
CA HIS A 215 20.92 -0.50 13.44
C HIS A 215 21.64 -0.98 14.71
N GLU A 216 22.96 -1.17 14.64
CA GLU A 216 23.77 -1.66 15.76
C GLU A 216 23.87 -0.63 16.89
N MET A 217 23.85 0.67 16.58
CA MET A 217 23.78 1.74 17.59
C MET A 217 22.49 1.60 18.43
N TYR A 218 21.33 1.46 17.79
CA TYR A 218 20.06 1.26 18.49
C TYR A 218 20.05 -0.06 19.27
N TYR A 219 20.47 -1.16 18.64
CA TYR A 219 20.49 -2.48 19.28
C TYR A 219 21.38 -2.52 20.52
N SER A 220 22.60 -1.99 20.42
CA SER A 220 23.56 -1.95 21.52
C SER A 220 23.04 -1.11 22.69
N ARG A 221 22.37 0.03 22.43
CA ARG A 221 21.83 0.91 23.49
C ARG A 221 20.56 0.34 24.14
N PHE A 222 19.70 -0.32 23.38
CA PHE A 222 18.34 -0.69 23.78
C PHE A 222 18.07 -2.20 23.79
N LYS A 223 19.13 -3.02 23.97
CA LYS A 223 19.04 -4.48 23.88
C LYS A 223 17.91 -5.11 24.70
N GLU A 224 17.55 -4.54 25.84
CA GLU A 224 16.46 -5.05 26.69
C GLU A 224 15.05 -4.89 26.09
N TYR A 225 14.86 -3.98 25.13
CA TYR A 225 13.59 -3.70 24.46
C TYR A 225 13.47 -4.45 23.12
N MET A 226 14.59 -4.85 22.52
CA MET A 226 14.67 -5.46 21.19
C MET A 226 14.00 -6.85 21.16
N GLY A 227 13.16 -7.09 20.15
CA GLY A 227 12.39 -8.32 19.95
C GLY A 227 11.14 -8.43 20.83
N SER A 228 11.02 -7.61 21.88
CA SER A 228 9.85 -7.57 22.77
C SER A 228 8.98 -6.34 22.47
N THR A 229 9.38 -5.18 22.97
CA THR A 229 8.73 -3.88 22.72
C THR A 229 9.08 -3.35 21.34
N VAL A 230 10.36 -3.36 20.97
CA VAL A 230 10.82 -2.94 19.64
C VAL A 230 10.79 -4.14 18.70
N LYS A 231 9.98 -4.08 17.64
CA LYS A 231 9.80 -5.20 16.70
C LYS A 231 10.86 -5.23 15.62
N GLY A 232 11.34 -4.08 15.18
CA GLY A 232 12.27 -4.03 14.06
C GLY A 232 12.46 -2.64 13.48
N PHE A 233 12.99 -2.64 12.26
CA PHE A 233 13.35 -1.45 11.51
C PHE A 233 12.45 -1.27 10.29
N PHE A 234 12.15 -0.01 9.97
CA PHE A 234 11.36 0.40 8.81
C PHE A 234 12.18 1.31 7.91
N TYR A 235 12.45 0.90 6.68
CA TYR A 235 13.10 1.74 5.67
C TYR A 235 12.08 2.45 4.78
N ASP A 236 12.43 3.63 4.28
CA ASP A 236 11.57 4.48 3.48
C ASP A 236 12.23 4.86 2.14
N GLU A 237 11.62 4.34 1.07
CA GLU A 237 11.94 4.55 -0.33
C GLU A 237 13.43 4.63 -0.70
N PRO A 238 14.26 3.60 -0.38
CA PRO A 238 15.70 3.61 -0.62
C PRO A 238 16.03 3.88 -2.09
N TYR A 239 16.96 4.80 -2.40
CA TYR A 239 17.20 5.24 -3.79
C TYR A 239 18.38 4.54 -4.47
N VAL A 240 18.13 3.98 -5.65
CA VAL A 240 19.16 3.51 -6.60
C VAL A 240 18.98 4.24 -7.92
N ALA A 241 20.09 4.66 -8.54
CA ALA A 241 20.07 5.37 -9.82
C ALA A 241 19.30 4.58 -10.90
N TYR A 242 18.30 5.21 -11.51
CA TYR A 242 17.48 4.58 -12.55
C TYR A 242 18.31 4.28 -13.81
N ALA A 243 18.00 3.14 -14.43
CA ALA A 243 18.53 2.59 -15.69
C ALA A 243 20.00 2.14 -15.67
N PHE A 244 20.92 2.85 -15.00
CA PHE A 244 22.34 2.49 -15.03
C PHE A 244 23.08 2.75 -13.71
N PRO A 245 22.73 2.06 -12.62
CA PRO A 245 23.53 2.08 -11.40
C PRO A 245 24.90 1.42 -11.63
N TRP A 246 25.88 1.77 -10.80
CA TRP A 246 27.24 1.22 -10.90
C TRP A 246 27.80 0.86 -9.53
N THR A 247 28.52 -0.26 -9.48
CA THR A 247 29.46 -0.58 -8.40
C THR A 247 30.64 -1.35 -8.99
N GLU A 248 31.79 -1.36 -8.33
CA GLU A 248 33.02 -1.93 -8.91
C GLU A 248 32.92 -3.43 -9.23
N SER A 249 32.15 -4.19 -8.43
CA SER A 249 31.96 -5.63 -8.61
C SER A 249 30.98 -5.99 -9.73
N LEU A 250 30.25 -5.01 -10.29
CA LEU A 250 29.17 -5.27 -11.25
C LEU A 250 29.65 -6.03 -12.49
N SER A 251 30.80 -5.66 -13.05
CA SER A 251 31.34 -6.30 -14.26
C SER A 251 31.74 -7.76 -14.02
N GLU A 252 32.38 -8.05 -12.89
CA GLU A 252 32.78 -9.41 -12.50
C GLU A 252 31.56 -10.30 -12.26
N VAL A 253 30.59 -9.80 -11.48
CA VAL A 253 29.35 -10.54 -11.18
C VAL A 253 28.54 -10.78 -12.45
N PHE A 254 28.44 -9.78 -13.32
CA PHE A 254 27.80 -9.91 -14.62
C PHE A 254 28.43 -11.02 -15.46
N LYS A 255 29.76 -10.99 -15.62
CA LYS A 255 30.48 -12.01 -16.39
C LYS A 255 30.30 -13.41 -15.83
N LYS A 256 30.31 -13.55 -14.51
CA LYS A 256 30.05 -14.83 -13.84
C LYS A 256 28.64 -15.36 -14.10
N LYS A 257 27.62 -14.50 -14.06
CA LYS A 257 26.21 -14.90 -14.22
C LYS A 257 25.81 -15.12 -15.68
N LYS A 258 26.30 -14.28 -16.59
CA LYS A 258 25.84 -14.22 -17.99
C LYS A 258 26.81 -14.84 -19.00
N GLY A 259 28.06 -15.08 -18.59
CA GLY A 259 29.05 -15.77 -19.40
C GLY A 259 29.80 -14.89 -20.42
N TYR A 260 29.52 -13.58 -20.46
CA TYR A 260 30.21 -12.61 -21.32
C TYR A 260 30.49 -11.31 -20.56
N ASP A 261 31.41 -10.49 -21.09
CA ASP A 261 31.92 -9.30 -20.39
C ASP A 261 31.03 -8.08 -20.62
N LEU A 262 30.47 -7.51 -19.53
CA LEU A 262 29.68 -6.28 -19.58
C LEU A 262 30.44 -5.13 -20.24
N LEU A 263 31.72 -4.93 -19.89
CA LEU A 263 32.50 -3.80 -20.40
C LEU A 263 32.71 -3.89 -21.92
N SER A 264 32.69 -5.11 -22.47
CA SER A 264 32.83 -5.35 -23.90
C SER A 264 31.63 -4.87 -24.70
N ILE A 265 30.42 -4.79 -24.11
CA ILE A 265 29.19 -4.37 -24.79
C ILE A 265 28.63 -3.03 -24.28
N LEU A 266 29.20 -2.50 -23.19
CA LEU A 266 28.60 -1.42 -22.41
C LEU A 266 28.27 -0.15 -23.24
N PRO A 267 29.15 0.37 -24.12
CA PRO A 267 28.82 1.51 -24.96
C PRO A 267 27.64 1.24 -25.90
N GLU A 268 27.58 0.04 -26.49
CA GLU A 268 26.47 -0.34 -27.37
C GLU A 268 25.16 -0.44 -26.60
N LEU A 269 25.18 -1.11 -25.44
CA LEU A 269 24.03 -1.26 -24.56
C LEU A 269 23.45 0.10 -24.17
N MET A 270 24.27 1.03 -23.66
CA MET A 270 23.79 2.32 -23.18
C MET A 270 23.18 3.19 -24.29
N ILE A 271 23.67 3.06 -25.53
CA ILE A 271 23.12 3.77 -26.69
C ILE A 271 21.84 3.13 -27.20
N LYS A 272 21.83 1.80 -27.35
CA LYS A 272 20.78 1.08 -28.06
C LYS A 272 19.65 0.58 -27.16
N THR A 273 19.81 0.55 -25.84
CA THR A 273 18.79 -0.01 -24.91
C THR A 273 17.42 0.67 -25.05
N TYR A 274 17.37 1.95 -25.42
CA TYR A 274 16.11 2.65 -25.61
C TYR A 274 15.34 2.13 -26.82
N TYR A 275 16.01 1.47 -27.77
CA TYR A 275 15.46 0.81 -28.96
C TYR A 275 15.63 -0.72 -28.93
N ALA A 276 15.82 -1.29 -27.73
CA ALA A 276 16.18 -2.68 -27.52
C ALA A 276 15.31 -3.68 -28.31
N ARG A 277 15.99 -4.48 -29.14
CA ARG A 277 15.49 -5.62 -29.93
C ARG A 277 16.64 -6.61 -30.14
N GLY A 278 16.33 -7.87 -30.42
CA GLY A 278 17.36 -8.90 -30.64
C GLY A 278 18.34 -8.98 -29.48
N GLU A 279 19.63 -9.05 -29.79
CA GLU A 279 20.71 -9.13 -28.78
C GLU A 279 20.73 -7.95 -27.81
N ILE A 280 20.36 -6.74 -28.25
CA ILE A 280 20.30 -5.57 -27.35
C ILE A 280 19.23 -5.77 -26.27
N ALA A 281 18.10 -6.40 -26.60
CA ALA A 281 17.08 -6.70 -25.58
C ALA A 281 17.59 -7.69 -24.54
N GLN A 282 18.34 -8.71 -24.97
CA GLN A 282 19.01 -9.62 -24.05
C GLN A 282 20.02 -8.89 -23.17
N TYR A 283 20.87 -8.03 -23.74
CA TYR A 283 21.85 -7.25 -22.96
C TYR A 283 21.19 -6.32 -21.93
N THR A 284 20.07 -5.70 -22.30
CA THR A 284 19.26 -4.88 -21.40
C THR A 284 18.71 -5.70 -20.24
N ASP A 285 18.11 -6.86 -20.54
CA ASP A 285 17.53 -7.76 -19.54
C ASP A 285 18.61 -8.31 -18.61
N ASP A 286 19.72 -8.78 -19.17
CA ASP A 286 20.85 -9.33 -18.43
C ASP A 286 21.47 -8.29 -17.50
N PHE A 287 21.61 -7.04 -17.95
CA PHE A 287 22.08 -5.94 -17.11
C PHE A 287 21.10 -5.67 -15.98
N PHE A 288 19.81 -5.54 -16.30
CA PHE A 288 18.75 -5.30 -15.31
C PHE A 288 18.69 -6.39 -14.23
N GLU A 289 18.73 -7.66 -14.63
CA GLU A 289 18.71 -8.77 -13.68
C GLU A 289 19.93 -8.75 -12.74
N VAL A 290 21.14 -8.54 -13.28
CA VAL A 290 22.36 -8.60 -12.47
C VAL A 290 22.43 -7.47 -11.44
N TRP A 291 22.16 -6.22 -11.84
CA TRP A 291 22.27 -5.12 -10.88
C TRP A 291 21.13 -5.14 -9.86
N THR A 292 19.92 -5.56 -10.25
CA THR A 292 18.81 -5.69 -9.30
C THR A 292 19.03 -6.83 -8.30
N ASP A 293 19.67 -7.93 -8.72
CA ASP A 293 20.10 -8.98 -7.78
C ASP A 293 21.14 -8.45 -6.77
N LEU A 294 22.08 -7.62 -7.22
CA LEU A 294 23.07 -7.01 -6.33
C LEU A 294 22.40 -6.09 -5.30
N ALA A 295 21.52 -5.19 -5.73
CA ALA A 295 20.80 -4.30 -4.83
C ALA A 295 19.94 -5.09 -3.82
N ALA A 296 19.21 -6.10 -4.31
CA ALA A 296 18.35 -6.95 -3.49
C ALA A 296 19.14 -7.67 -2.38
N GLU A 297 20.28 -8.29 -2.71
CA GLU A 297 21.11 -9.01 -1.74
C GLU A 297 21.93 -8.10 -0.83
N ALA A 298 22.59 -7.08 -1.40
CA ALA A 298 23.57 -6.26 -0.69
C ALA A 298 22.94 -5.24 0.25
N TYR A 299 21.70 -4.80 -0.01
CA TYR A 299 21.00 -3.86 0.86
C TYR A 299 19.90 -4.56 1.67
N TYR A 300 18.84 -5.03 0.99
CA TYR A 300 17.68 -5.62 1.67
C TYR A 300 18.00 -6.96 2.33
N GLY A 301 18.78 -7.82 1.66
CA GLY A 301 19.22 -9.11 2.19
C GLY A 301 20.12 -8.98 3.42
N GLU A 302 21.10 -8.08 3.40
CA GLU A 302 21.98 -7.81 4.56
C GLU A 302 21.18 -7.30 5.78
N MET A 303 20.30 -6.31 5.59
CA MET A 303 19.46 -5.80 6.69
C MET A 303 18.52 -6.89 7.23
N SER A 304 17.93 -7.69 6.34
CA SER A 304 17.04 -8.79 6.71
C SER A 304 17.74 -9.83 7.57
N ARG A 305 18.91 -10.32 7.13
CA ARG A 305 19.74 -11.26 7.89
C ARG A 305 20.13 -10.71 9.25
N TRP A 306 20.58 -9.45 9.30
CA TRP A 306 20.97 -8.81 10.56
C TRP A 306 19.80 -8.74 11.57
N CYS A 307 18.59 -8.41 11.09
CA CYS A 307 17.38 -8.40 11.91
C CYS A 307 17.01 -9.81 12.39
N GLU A 308 16.96 -10.80 11.49
CA GLU A 308 16.56 -12.18 11.78
C GLU A 308 17.47 -12.81 12.84
N GLU A 309 18.78 -12.66 12.71
CA GLU A 309 19.79 -13.16 13.67
C GLU A 309 19.61 -12.61 15.10
N ARG A 310 18.89 -11.49 15.24
CA ARG A 310 18.65 -10.78 16.50
C ARG A 310 17.20 -10.87 16.99
N GLY A 311 16.35 -11.65 16.32
CA GLY A 311 14.93 -11.78 16.65
C GLY A 311 14.13 -10.50 16.38
N LEU A 312 14.56 -9.71 15.39
CA LEU A 312 13.89 -8.50 14.92
C LEU A 312 13.33 -8.73 13.52
N GLU A 313 12.44 -7.84 13.10
CA GLU A 313 11.82 -7.83 11.79
C GLU A 313 12.32 -6.67 10.92
N LEU A 314 12.13 -6.80 9.61
CA LEU A 314 12.43 -5.77 8.61
C LEU A 314 11.16 -5.50 7.83
N SER A 315 10.82 -4.23 7.72
CA SER A 315 9.71 -3.69 6.92
C SER A 315 10.17 -2.44 6.18
N GLY A 316 9.42 -2.03 5.17
CA GLY A 316 9.73 -0.86 4.36
C GLY A 316 9.26 -1.02 2.92
N HIS A 317 9.19 0.08 2.18
CA HIS A 317 8.65 0.11 0.83
C HIS A 317 9.52 0.93 -0.13
N LEU A 318 9.17 0.95 -1.42
CA LEU A 318 9.93 1.60 -2.48
C LEU A 318 9.19 2.83 -3.00
N ASP A 319 9.93 3.79 -3.57
CA ASP A 319 9.31 4.93 -4.24
C ASP A 319 8.47 4.44 -5.44
N LEU A 320 7.33 5.10 -5.64
CA LEU A 320 6.36 4.81 -6.70
C LEU A 320 5.86 3.35 -6.73
N ASP A 321 5.66 2.71 -5.57
CA ASP A 321 5.17 1.33 -5.51
C ASP A 321 3.65 1.16 -5.83
N HIS A 322 2.96 2.24 -6.17
CA HIS A 322 1.53 2.27 -6.45
C HIS A 322 1.15 2.15 -7.94
N HIS A 323 2.13 2.08 -8.84
CA HIS A 323 1.88 1.92 -10.28
C HIS A 323 2.56 0.69 -10.88
N TYR A 324 1.86 0.02 -11.80
CA TYR A 324 2.42 -1.13 -12.52
C TYR A 324 3.65 -0.76 -13.36
N ASN A 325 3.70 0.43 -13.96
CA ASN A 325 4.79 0.84 -14.85
C ASN A 325 6.07 1.27 -14.10
N THR A 326 6.03 1.42 -12.78
CA THR A 326 7.17 1.83 -11.95
C THR A 326 7.75 0.69 -11.12
N MET A 327 7.18 -0.52 -11.18
CA MET A 327 7.66 -1.71 -10.45
C MET A 327 9.08 -2.18 -10.82
N SER A 328 9.67 -1.59 -11.87
CA SER A 328 11.00 -1.89 -12.38
C SER A 328 11.83 -0.61 -12.62
N THR A 329 11.46 0.50 -11.94
CA THR A 329 12.11 1.81 -12.11
C THR A 329 13.00 2.18 -10.92
N ILE A 330 12.46 2.96 -10.00
CA ILE A 330 13.19 3.54 -8.89
C ILE A 330 13.48 2.39 -7.95
N SER A 331 14.73 2.27 -7.52
CA SER A 331 15.19 1.17 -6.65
C SER A 331 15.19 -0.22 -7.30
N GLY A 332 14.86 -0.34 -8.58
CA GLY A 332 14.96 -1.58 -9.36
C GLY A 332 13.73 -2.47 -9.31
N HIS A 333 13.95 -3.78 -9.19
CA HIS A 333 12.88 -4.77 -9.27
C HIS A 333 12.14 -4.90 -7.93
N PHE A 334 10.91 -4.38 -7.87
CA PHE A 334 10.08 -4.33 -6.65
C PHE A 334 10.06 -5.65 -5.85
N TYR A 335 9.67 -6.76 -6.47
CA TYR A 335 9.53 -8.04 -5.76
C TYR A 335 10.86 -8.68 -5.34
N LYS A 336 11.95 -8.46 -6.10
CA LYS A 336 13.28 -8.96 -5.70
C LYS A 336 13.75 -8.29 -4.42
N ASN A 337 13.47 -7.00 -4.27
CA ASN A 337 13.84 -6.26 -3.07
C ASN A 337 12.96 -6.69 -1.89
N LEU A 338 11.63 -6.63 -2.06
CA LEU A 338 10.69 -6.81 -0.93
C LEU A 338 10.53 -8.26 -0.46
N ARG A 339 11.05 -9.25 -1.21
CA ARG A 339 11.08 -10.64 -0.71
C ARG A 339 11.88 -10.79 0.58
N TYR A 340 12.86 -9.91 0.83
CA TYR A 340 13.69 -9.93 2.04
C TYR A 340 12.99 -9.31 3.25
N ASN A 341 11.87 -8.61 3.06
CA ASN A 341 11.11 -8.12 4.20
C ASN A 341 10.45 -9.27 4.95
N HIS A 342 10.53 -9.19 6.28
CA HIS A 342 9.71 -10.00 7.17
C HIS A 342 8.24 -9.57 7.07
N ARG A 343 8.01 -8.26 6.93
CA ARG A 343 6.72 -7.64 6.60
C ARG A 343 6.83 -6.84 5.29
N PRO A 344 6.53 -7.41 4.11
CA PRO A 344 6.52 -6.65 2.86
C PRO A 344 5.56 -5.46 2.96
N ALA A 345 5.95 -4.30 2.45
CA ALA A 345 5.17 -3.07 2.60
C ALA A 345 4.95 -2.30 1.28
N ILE A 346 3.94 -1.43 1.30
CA ILE A 346 3.59 -0.42 0.28
C ILE A 346 3.11 0.86 0.97
N ASP A 347 2.93 1.95 0.24
CA ASP A 347 2.31 3.17 0.75
C ASP A 347 0.97 3.52 0.07
N VAL A 348 0.01 4.03 0.85
CA VAL A 348 -1.30 4.52 0.39
C VAL A 348 -1.45 5.96 0.83
N ILE A 349 -1.06 6.85 -0.07
CA ILE A 349 -0.96 8.28 0.16
C ILE A 349 -1.69 9.05 -0.95
N TRP A 350 -1.81 10.37 -0.80
CA TRP A 350 -2.26 11.29 -1.86
C TRP A 350 -3.54 10.87 -2.59
N ALA A 351 -4.48 10.24 -1.86
CA ALA A 351 -5.74 9.78 -2.42
C ALA A 351 -5.63 8.79 -3.59
N GLN A 352 -4.56 7.98 -3.63
CA GLN A 352 -4.35 6.93 -4.64
C GLN A 352 -5.49 5.88 -4.67
N ILE A 353 -6.21 5.69 -3.56
CA ILE A 353 -7.39 4.83 -3.45
C ILE A 353 -8.64 5.68 -3.23
N ALA A 354 -9.62 5.53 -4.12
CA ALA A 354 -10.88 6.26 -4.08
C ALA A 354 -12.03 5.41 -4.67
N PRO A 355 -13.27 5.57 -4.17
CA PRO A 355 -14.40 4.81 -4.69
C PRO A 355 -14.64 5.13 -6.18
N ASN A 356 -15.12 4.13 -6.91
CA ASN A 356 -15.30 4.10 -8.38
C ASN A 356 -14.02 3.99 -9.23
N TYR A 357 -12.84 4.10 -8.63
CA TYR A 357 -11.56 3.96 -9.34
C TYR A 357 -10.93 2.61 -9.02
N TYR A 358 -10.37 1.98 -10.05
CA TYR A 358 -9.63 0.74 -9.88
C TYR A 358 -8.22 1.05 -9.40
N ALA A 359 -7.87 0.55 -8.21
CA ALA A 359 -6.53 0.56 -7.65
C ALA A 359 -6.24 -0.84 -7.10
N ASP A 360 -5.02 -1.33 -7.25
CA ASP A 360 -4.73 -2.72 -6.93
C ASP A 360 -3.37 -3.00 -6.32
N PHE A 361 -2.50 -2.00 -6.31
CA PHE A 361 -1.15 -2.08 -5.77
C PHE A 361 -1.04 -2.56 -4.30
N PRO A 362 -2.05 -2.47 -3.40
CA PRO A 362 -1.96 -3.15 -2.10
C PRO A 362 -1.77 -4.67 -2.23
N ARG A 363 -2.21 -5.26 -3.35
CA ARG A 363 -2.01 -6.68 -3.66
C ARG A 363 -0.56 -7.00 -3.99
N PHE A 364 0.31 -6.02 -4.27
CA PHE A 364 1.74 -6.27 -4.49
C PHE A 364 2.40 -6.82 -3.21
N ALA A 365 2.28 -6.11 -2.08
CA ALA A 365 2.72 -6.63 -0.78
C ALA A 365 1.90 -7.84 -0.32
N GLY A 366 0.59 -7.84 -0.56
CA GLY A 366 -0.29 -8.97 -0.26
C GLY A 366 0.14 -10.28 -0.96
N SER A 367 0.59 -10.20 -2.22
CA SER A 367 1.08 -11.35 -2.98
C SER A 367 2.41 -11.86 -2.44
N ILE A 368 3.34 -10.97 -2.05
CA ILE A 368 4.58 -11.40 -1.39
C ILE A 368 4.26 -12.16 -0.10
N LYS A 369 3.34 -11.61 0.71
CA LYS A 369 2.90 -12.25 1.94
C LYS A 369 2.35 -13.66 1.69
N ASN A 370 1.37 -13.77 0.80
CA ASN A 370 0.69 -15.03 0.54
C ASN A 370 1.60 -16.06 -0.17
N LEU A 371 2.39 -15.66 -1.17
CA LEU A 371 3.27 -16.58 -1.89
C LEU A 371 4.44 -17.05 -1.03
N LEU A 372 5.08 -16.13 -0.29
CA LEU A 372 6.29 -16.42 0.47
C LEU A 372 6.05 -16.79 1.94
N GLY A 373 4.80 -16.90 2.39
CA GLY A 373 4.49 -17.38 3.74
C GLY A 373 4.80 -16.36 4.83
N ARG A 374 4.70 -15.07 4.51
CA ARG A 374 4.85 -14.01 5.52
C ARG A 374 3.55 -13.89 6.32
N GLU A 375 3.66 -13.53 7.58
CA GLU A 375 2.48 -13.33 8.43
C GLU A 375 1.78 -12.00 8.14
N ARG A 376 2.58 -10.96 7.85
CA ARG A 376 2.11 -9.58 7.68
C ARG A 376 2.44 -9.02 6.31
N ALA A 377 1.56 -8.18 5.80
CA ALA A 377 1.85 -7.21 4.76
C ALA A 377 1.45 -5.83 5.30
N THR A 378 2.42 -4.93 5.34
CA THR A 378 2.30 -3.62 5.96
C THR A 378 1.87 -2.58 4.92
N SER A 379 1.08 -1.60 5.34
CA SER A 379 0.89 -0.38 4.57
C SER A 379 1.17 0.85 5.42
N GLU A 380 2.03 1.73 4.91
CA GLU A 380 2.01 3.13 5.30
C GLU A 380 0.74 3.75 4.72
N THR A 381 -0.19 4.23 5.56
CA THR A 381 -1.50 4.69 5.07
C THR A 381 -1.83 6.09 5.57
N PHE A 382 -2.49 6.86 4.71
CA PHE A 382 -3.10 8.17 4.93
C PHE A 382 -2.17 9.40 4.85
N ALA A 383 -0.92 9.29 4.40
CA ALA A 383 -0.13 10.51 4.19
C ALA A 383 -0.77 11.42 3.11
N GLY A 384 -1.03 12.69 3.43
CA GLY A 384 -1.50 13.68 2.48
C GLY A 384 -2.82 13.35 1.77
N MET A 385 -3.83 12.83 2.48
CA MET A 385 -5.12 12.38 1.91
C MET A 385 -6.11 13.50 1.54
N GLY A 386 -5.74 14.76 1.73
CA GLY A 386 -6.66 15.88 1.62
C GLY A 386 -7.48 16.12 2.89
N LEU A 387 -8.27 17.18 2.85
CA LEU A 387 -9.03 17.69 3.99
C LEU A 387 -10.46 17.15 4.05
N GLY A 388 -10.90 16.41 3.02
CA GLY A 388 -12.16 15.70 2.96
C GLY A 388 -12.13 14.29 3.55
N LEU A 389 -11.06 13.91 4.25
CA LEU A 389 -10.95 12.58 4.86
C LEU A 389 -12.03 12.42 5.96
N SER A 390 -12.85 11.39 5.82
CA SER A 390 -13.88 11.02 6.79
C SER A 390 -13.65 9.61 7.34
N GLY A 391 -14.31 9.25 8.44
CA GLY A 391 -14.17 7.93 9.04
C GLY A 391 -14.70 6.84 8.10
N ASP A 392 -15.77 7.13 7.35
CA ASP A 392 -16.29 6.22 6.32
C ASP A 392 -15.29 6.01 5.16
N LEU A 393 -14.57 7.05 4.77
CA LEU A 393 -13.53 6.96 3.75
C LEU A 393 -12.29 6.21 4.26
N MET A 394 -11.87 6.45 5.51
CA MET A 394 -10.80 5.69 6.15
C MET A 394 -11.14 4.20 6.20
N ARG A 395 -12.38 3.86 6.57
CA ARG A 395 -12.86 2.48 6.55
C ARG A 395 -12.82 1.90 5.13
N PHE A 396 -13.27 2.63 4.10
CA PHE A 396 -13.27 2.13 2.73
C PHE A 396 -11.86 1.83 2.23
N ILE A 397 -10.94 2.77 2.43
CA ILE A 397 -9.54 2.65 2.00
C ILE A 397 -8.88 1.45 2.67
N THR A 398 -9.12 1.25 3.97
CA THR A 398 -8.53 0.13 4.71
C THR A 398 -9.17 -1.21 4.33
N ASP A 399 -10.50 -1.27 4.15
CA ASP A 399 -11.18 -2.47 3.64
C ASP A 399 -10.68 -2.88 2.25
N HIS A 400 -10.50 -1.90 1.37
CA HIS A 400 -9.98 -2.11 0.02
C HIS A 400 -8.58 -2.73 0.04
N GLN A 401 -7.74 -2.32 0.98
CA GLN A 401 -6.41 -2.89 1.21
C GLN A 401 -6.48 -4.28 1.85
N VAL A 402 -7.39 -4.53 2.81
CA VAL A 402 -7.58 -5.84 3.45
C VAL A 402 -7.99 -6.91 2.44
N ILE A 403 -8.93 -6.59 1.54
CA ILE A 403 -9.34 -7.49 0.44
C ILE A 403 -8.14 -7.90 -0.45
N ARG A 404 -7.13 -7.04 -0.53
CA ARG A 404 -5.91 -7.25 -1.33
C ARG A 404 -4.75 -7.86 -0.55
N GLY A 405 -4.95 -8.17 0.73
CA GLY A 405 -4.00 -8.92 1.54
C GLY A 405 -3.20 -8.09 2.54
N ILE A 406 -3.43 -6.78 2.66
CA ILE A 406 -2.86 -5.98 3.75
C ILE A 406 -3.52 -6.36 5.08
N ASN A 407 -2.72 -6.53 6.12
CA ASN A 407 -3.19 -6.84 7.48
C ASN A 407 -2.31 -6.23 8.56
N ASP A 408 -1.45 -5.30 8.19
CA ASP A 408 -0.65 -4.51 9.11
C ASP A 408 -0.65 -3.09 8.59
N PHE A 409 -0.94 -2.12 9.44
CA PHE A 409 -1.20 -0.76 9.01
C PHE A 409 -0.48 0.21 9.91
N HIS A 410 0.38 1.01 9.32
CA HIS A 410 1.09 2.08 9.97
C HIS A 410 0.54 3.39 9.43
N LEU A 411 -0.25 4.10 10.24
CA LEU A 411 -0.94 5.29 9.78
C LEU A 411 -0.02 6.51 9.88
N MET A 412 0.09 7.31 8.83
CA MET A 412 0.94 8.51 8.83
C MET A 412 0.28 9.65 9.63
N TYR A 413 0.97 10.14 10.66
CA TYR A 413 0.58 11.29 11.48
C TYR A 413 1.74 12.28 11.59
N SER A 414 1.53 13.52 11.14
CA SER A 414 2.61 14.51 11.09
C SER A 414 2.83 15.19 12.46
N GLY A 415 3.89 14.78 13.17
CA GLY A 415 4.68 15.56 14.14
C GLY A 415 4.07 15.94 15.50
N ASN A 416 4.90 15.93 16.55
CA ASN A 416 4.58 16.35 17.94
C ASN A 416 4.57 17.87 18.18
N LYS A 417 4.79 18.67 17.12
CA LYS A 417 4.86 20.14 17.18
C LYS A 417 4.03 20.70 16.02
N PRO A 418 2.82 21.24 16.22
CA PRO A 418 2.04 21.82 15.14
C PRO A 418 2.63 23.16 14.71
N PRO A 419 3.14 23.35 13.48
CA PRO A 419 3.23 24.67 12.91
C PRO A 419 1.84 25.04 12.36
N ALA A 420 1.13 25.94 13.04
CA ALA A 420 0.06 26.81 12.51
C ALA A 420 -1.13 26.19 11.73
N HIS A 421 -1.27 24.86 11.64
CA HIS A 421 -2.37 24.23 10.90
C HIS A 421 -2.98 23.06 11.68
N GLU A 422 -3.96 23.38 12.54
CA GLU A 422 -4.93 22.46 13.15
C GLU A 422 -5.84 21.74 12.13
N ARG A 423 -5.53 21.82 10.83
CA ARG A 423 -6.43 21.44 9.75
C ARG A 423 -6.24 20.01 9.26
N SER A 424 -5.11 19.36 9.53
CA SER A 424 -4.91 17.99 9.08
C SER A 424 -5.85 17.03 9.83
N PRO A 425 -6.60 16.16 9.12
CA PRO A 425 -7.49 15.21 9.76
C PRO A 425 -6.79 14.17 10.66
N GLN A 426 -5.45 14.12 10.61
CA GLN A 426 -4.57 13.21 11.32
C GLN A 426 -3.82 13.90 12.48
N MET A 427 -4.38 14.96 13.07
CA MET A 427 -3.80 15.58 14.28
C MET A 427 -4.51 15.08 15.55
N PRO A 428 -3.81 14.94 16.70
CA PRO A 428 -4.38 14.36 17.93
C PRO A 428 -5.72 14.92 18.43
N HIS A 429 -6.01 16.20 18.14
CA HIS A 429 -7.25 16.89 18.56
C HIS A 429 -8.30 17.03 17.45
N HIS A 430 -8.05 16.47 16.27
CA HIS A 430 -9.02 16.50 15.19
C HIS A 430 -10.19 15.54 15.50
N MET A 431 -11.39 15.82 14.99
CA MET A 431 -12.59 14.99 15.25
C MET A 431 -12.39 13.51 14.89
N LEU A 432 -11.60 13.21 13.86
CA LEU A 432 -11.28 11.83 13.46
C LEU A 432 -10.48 11.08 14.51
N GLN A 433 -9.81 11.78 15.43
CA GLN A 433 -9.13 11.20 16.58
C GLN A 433 -10.05 11.27 17.78
N GLU A 434 -10.40 12.49 18.18
CA GLU A 434 -11.21 12.75 19.35
C GLU A 434 -12.50 13.44 18.88
N PRO A 435 -13.63 12.71 18.75
CA PRO A 435 -13.97 11.53 19.55
C PRO A 435 -14.03 10.18 18.80
N PHE A 436 -13.67 10.10 17.52
CA PHE A 436 -14.01 8.96 16.65
C PHE A 436 -12.89 7.92 16.43
N GLY A 437 -11.62 8.26 16.68
CA GLY A 437 -10.44 7.50 16.23
C GLY A 437 -10.43 6.07 16.73
N ARG A 438 -10.69 5.86 18.02
CA ARG A 438 -10.74 4.52 18.61
C ARG A 438 -11.71 3.58 17.92
N LEU A 439 -12.91 4.06 17.56
CA LEU A 439 -13.91 3.24 16.88
C LEU A 439 -13.46 2.87 15.46
N ILE A 440 -12.80 3.81 14.77
CA ILE A 440 -12.23 3.59 13.43
C ILE A 440 -11.11 2.53 13.50
N TYR A 441 -10.19 2.64 14.45
CA TYR A 441 -9.07 1.72 14.61
C TYR A 441 -9.49 0.33 15.10
N GLU A 442 -10.52 0.25 15.96
CA GLU A 442 -11.16 -1.00 16.38
C GLU A 442 -11.76 -1.75 15.20
N ARG A 443 -12.53 -1.04 14.37
CA ARG A 443 -13.13 -1.58 13.16
C ARG A 443 -12.04 -2.07 12.21
N MET A 444 -11.03 -1.24 11.97
CA MET A 444 -9.92 -1.56 11.08
C MET A 444 -9.20 -2.85 11.49
N ALA A 445 -8.90 -3.00 12.78
CA ALA A 445 -8.29 -4.21 13.32
C ALA A 445 -9.19 -5.44 13.15
N LEU A 446 -10.51 -5.29 13.36
CA LEU A 446 -11.47 -6.37 13.13
C LEU A 446 -11.48 -6.83 11.68
N ALA A 447 -11.52 -5.90 10.72
CA ALA A 447 -11.47 -6.23 9.29
C ALA A 447 -10.17 -6.95 8.93
N SER A 448 -9.01 -6.46 9.40
CA SER A 448 -7.70 -7.11 9.20
C SER A 448 -7.62 -8.52 9.80
N ALA A 449 -8.19 -8.72 10.99
CA ALA A 449 -8.21 -10.02 11.66
C ALA A 449 -9.04 -11.04 10.87
N ILE A 450 -10.26 -10.66 10.46
CA ILE A 450 -11.14 -11.48 9.62
C ILE A 450 -10.47 -11.76 8.27
N GLY A 451 -9.89 -10.72 7.67
CA GLY A 451 -9.13 -10.79 6.43
C GLY A 451 -7.82 -11.58 6.55
N SER A 452 -7.47 -12.08 7.74
CA SER A 452 -6.31 -12.95 7.99
C SER A 452 -6.70 -14.30 8.60
N ALA A 453 -7.99 -14.62 8.67
CA ALA A 453 -8.46 -15.90 9.18
C ALA A 453 -8.02 -17.05 8.26
N GLY A 454 -7.51 -18.15 8.82
CA GLY A 454 -7.13 -19.34 8.04
C GLY A 454 -6.18 -19.06 6.87
N GLU A 455 -6.33 -19.81 5.79
CA GLU A 455 -5.49 -19.70 4.59
C GLU A 455 -6.17 -18.85 3.50
N ALA A 456 -5.37 -18.18 2.68
CA ALA A 456 -5.86 -17.56 1.44
C ALA A 456 -6.39 -18.64 0.47
N ALA A 457 -7.48 -18.35 -0.24
CA ALA A 457 -7.99 -19.23 -1.30
C ALA A 457 -7.66 -18.71 -2.71
N ASN A 458 -6.45 -18.18 -2.90
CA ASN A 458 -6.01 -17.58 -4.17
C ASN A 458 -5.50 -18.66 -5.14
N HIS A 459 -6.40 -19.34 -5.82
CA HIS A 459 -6.03 -20.44 -6.72
C HIS A 459 -5.47 -19.98 -8.08
N ILE A 460 -5.59 -18.70 -8.39
CA ILE A 460 -5.14 -18.07 -9.63
C ILE A 460 -3.92 -17.19 -9.35
N ALA A 461 -2.93 -17.21 -10.24
CA ALA A 461 -1.83 -16.27 -10.23
C ALA A 461 -1.72 -15.53 -11.57
N LEU A 462 -1.51 -14.22 -11.53
CA LEU A 462 -1.23 -13.39 -12.70
C LEU A 462 0.28 -13.12 -12.79
N TYR A 463 0.90 -13.61 -13.86
CA TYR A 463 2.33 -13.46 -14.08
C TYR A 463 2.70 -12.01 -14.38
N LEU A 464 3.73 -11.50 -13.70
CA LEU A 464 4.28 -10.17 -13.89
C LEU A 464 5.54 -10.20 -14.78
N PRO A 465 5.49 -9.62 -15.98
CA PRO A 465 6.59 -9.66 -16.93
C PRO A 465 7.59 -8.52 -16.67
N ALA A 466 8.42 -8.65 -15.62
CA ALA A 466 9.32 -7.59 -15.15
C ALA A 466 10.33 -7.11 -16.22
N LEU A 467 10.88 -8.02 -17.04
CA LEU A 467 11.78 -7.66 -18.13
C LEU A 467 11.07 -6.80 -19.19
N ASP A 468 9.84 -7.16 -19.55
CA ASP A 468 9.03 -6.39 -20.50
C ASP A 468 8.62 -5.03 -19.93
N PHE A 469 8.31 -4.95 -18.63
CA PHE A 469 8.04 -3.69 -17.94
C PHE A 469 9.25 -2.77 -18.02
N HIS A 470 10.43 -3.28 -17.66
CA HIS A 470 11.68 -2.52 -17.70
C HIS A 470 11.98 -1.99 -19.11
N ARG A 471 11.93 -2.85 -20.13
CA ARG A 471 12.19 -2.43 -21.52
C ARG A 471 11.16 -1.44 -22.05
N ALA A 472 9.87 -1.66 -21.77
CA ALA A 472 8.82 -0.74 -22.20
C ALA A 472 9.00 0.65 -21.55
N GLN A 473 9.40 0.70 -20.29
CA GLN A 473 9.68 1.95 -19.58
C GLN A 473 10.91 2.68 -20.12
N LEU A 474 12.01 1.98 -20.43
CA LEU A 474 13.15 2.57 -21.15
C LEU A 474 12.72 3.09 -22.53
N GLY A 475 11.83 2.37 -23.20
CA GLY A 475 11.27 2.71 -24.50
C GLY A 475 10.42 3.97 -24.52
N LEU A 476 9.88 4.45 -23.40
CA LEU A 476 9.07 5.68 -23.34
C LEU A 476 9.80 6.94 -23.83
N ARG A 477 11.14 6.88 -23.93
CA ARG A 477 11.97 7.97 -24.49
C ARG A 477 11.94 8.06 -26.02
N ARG A 478 11.29 7.12 -26.72
CA ARG A 478 11.17 7.13 -28.19
C ARG A 478 10.21 8.22 -28.65
N THR A 479 10.63 9.03 -29.62
CA THR A 479 9.71 9.88 -30.38
C THR A 479 8.82 9.00 -31.28
N GLY A 480 7.50 9.08 -31.12
CA GLY A 480 6.56 8.36 -31.97
C GLY A 480 6.13 6.97 -31.50
N ILE A 481 6.09 6.70 -30.18
CA ILE A 481 5.26 5.60 -29.65
C ILE A 481 3.84 5.84 -30.17
N ALA A 482 3.44 5.04 -31.16
CA ALA A 482 2.08 5.02 -31.65
C ALA A 482 1.22 4.34 -30.58
N ASN A 483 0.11 4.96 -30.17
CA ASN A 483 -0.89 4.42 -29.25
C ASN A 483 -1.65 3.19 -29.81
N ALA A 484 -1.04 2.42 -30.72
CA ALA A 484 -1.69 1.34 -31.46
C ALA A 484 -1.70 0.00 -30.72
N GLU A 485 -0.75 -0.25 -29.81
CA GLU A 485 -0.71 -1.45 -28.97
C GLU A 485 -0.62 -1.08 -27.49
N ALA A 486 -1.38 -1.79 -26.65
CA ALA A 486 -1.32 -1.62 -25.20
C ALA A 486 0.03 -2.08 -24.64
N LEU A 487 0.57 -1.32 -23.69
CA LEU A 487 1.84 -1.60 -23.02
C LEU A 487 1.72 -2.81 -22.08
N PRO A 488 2.81 -3.51 -21.74
CA PRO A 488 2.76 -4.70 -20.90
C PRO A 488 2.03 -4.50 -19.56
N TRP A 489 2.23 -3.36 -18.91
CA TRP A 489 1.54 -3.02 -17.65
C TRP A 489 0.06 -2.69 -17.84
N GLU A 490 -0.36 -2.21 -19.01
CA GLU A 490 -1.77 -2.00 -19.31
C GLU A 490 -2.49 -3.34 -19.46
N TRP A 491 -1.85 -4.33 -20.08
CA TRP A 491 -2.38 -5.69 -20.14
C TRP A 491 -2.53 -6.32 -18.76
N VAL A 492 -1.49 -6.25 -17.92
CA VAL A 492 -1.55 -6.74 -16.53
C VAL A 492 -2.68 -6.05 -15.77
N ARG A 493 -2.76 -4.72 -15.85
CA ARG A 493 -3.83 -3.93 -15.22
C ARG A 493 -5.21 -4.37 -15.70
N ASN A 494 -5.41 -4.55 -17.00
CA ASN A 494 -6.71 -4.91 -17.58
C ASN A 494 -7.15 -6.32 -17.14
N ILE A 495 -6.23 -7.29 -17.12
CA ILE A 495 -6.50 -8.64 -16.62
C ILE A 495 -6.84 -8.58 -15.13
N ALA A 496 -6.05 -7.86 -14.33
CA ALA A 496 -6.26 -7.72 -12.91
C ALA A 496 -7.59 -7.00 -12.56
N GLU A 497 -7.97 -5.97 -13.32
CA GLU A 497 -9.26 -5.28 -13.17
C GLU A 497 -10.42 -6.22 -13.47
N TYR A 498 -10.31 -7.00 -14.56
CA TYR A 498 -11.30 -8.02 -14.88
C TYR A 498 -11.42 -9.06 -13.76
N LEU A 499 -10.30 -9.64 -13.31
CA LEU A 499 -10.32 -10.64 -12.23
C LEU A 499 -10.96 -10.07 -10.95
N THR A 500 -10.66 -8.83 -10.61
CA THR A 500 -11.19 -8.17 -9.40
C THR A 500 -12.71 -7.97 -9.46
N TYR A 501 -13.26 -7.58 -10.62
CA TYR A 501 -14.68 -7.28 -10.78
C TYR A 501 -15.53 -8.40 -11.42
N ALA A 502 -14.89 -9.50 -11.86
CA ALA A 502 -15.50 -10.82 -12.07
C ALA A 502 -15.36 -11.73 -10.81
N PRO A 503 -15.31 -11.08 -9.64
CA PRO A 503 -14.73 -11.48 -8.34
C PRO A 503 -13.96 -12.81 -8.25
N TYR A 504 -12.85 -12.93 -8.98
CA TYR A 504 -11.85 -13.98 -8.77
C TYR A 504 -10.79 -13.52 -7.76
N THR A 505 -10.34 -14.45 -6.91
CA THR A 505 -9.23 -14.22 -5.98
C THR A 505 -7.92 -14.66 -6.62
N PHE A 506 -6.90 -13.80 -6.59
CA PHE A 506 -5.60 -14.09 -7.22
C PHE A 506 -4.45 -13.38 -6.51
N ASP A 507 -3.23 -13.86 -6.77
CA ASP A 507 -1.98 -13.18 -6.44
C ASP A 507 -1.21 -12.78 -7.71
N TYR A 508 -0.35 -11.79 -7.59
CA TYR A 508 0.70 -11.56 -8.57
C TYR A 508 1.86 -12.51 -8.35
N ILE A 509 2.35 -13.14 -9.41
CA ILE A 509 3.52 -14.01 -9.36
C ILE A 509 4.61 -13.50 -10.31
N TRP A 510 5.85 -13.52 -9.84
CA TRP A 510 7.02 -13.10 -10.60
C TRP A 510 8.00 -14.27 -10.76
N GLN A 511 9.03 -14.08 -11.59
CA GLN A 511 9.98 -15.13 -11.98
C GLN A 511 10.57 -15.88 -10.78
N GLU A 512 11.16 -15.18 -9.81
CA GLU A 512 11.83 -15.81 -8.68
C GLU A 512 10.86 -16.58 -7.77
N ALA A 513 9.66 -16.03 -7.51
CA ALA A 513 8.64 -16.75 -6.75
C ALA A 513 8.20 -18.03 -7.48
N LEU A 514 7.93 -17.94 -8.79
CA LEU A 514 7.54 -19.09 -9.59
C LEU A 514 8.59 -20.21 -9.53
N LEU A 515 9.87 -19.86 -9.61
CA LEU A 515 10.96 -20.82 -9.56
C LEU A 515 11.14 -21.43 -8.15
N GLU A 516 10.97 -20.63 -7.10
CA GLU A 516 11.14 -21.03 -5.69
C GLU A 516 10.03 -21.94 -5.17
N LEU A 517 8.78 -21.73 -5.59
CA LEU A 517 7.64 -22.52 -5.10
C LEU A 517 7.67 -23.97 -5.60
N SER A 518 7.22 -24.93 -4.79
CA SER A 518 7.25 -26.35 -5.20
C SER A 518 6.08 -26.70 -6.12
N VAL A 519 6.36 -27.51 -7.14
CA VAL A 519 5.29 -28.09 -7.96
C VAL A 519 4.80 -29.35 -7.27
N ASP A 520 3.52 -29.36 -6.92
CA ASP A 520 2.80 -30.47 -6.33
C ASP A 520 1.74 -31.00 -7.31
N VAL A 521 1.12 -32.13 -6.98
CA VAL A 521 -0.05 -32.62 -7.73
C VAL A 521 -1.17 -31.58 -7.66
N GLY A 522 -1.66 -31.15 -8.82
CA GLY A 522 -2.73 -30.18 -8.99
C GLY A 522 -2.28 -28.72 -9.04
N GLY A 523 -1.01 -28.39 -8.79
CA GLY A 523 -0.57 -26.99 -8.89
C GLY A 523 0.75 -26.64 -8.21
N LEU A 524 0.93 -25.35 -7.95
CA LEU A 524 2.12 -24.77 -7.31
C LEU A 524 1.80 -24.48 -5.84
N ARG A 525 2.57 -25.07 -4.92
CA ARG A 525 2.42 -24.89 -3.47
C ARG A 525 3.04 -23.58 -3.03
N THR A 526 2.25 -22.69 -2.45
CA THR A 526 2.77 -21.48 -1.81
C THR A 526 3.38 -21.81 -0.46
N LYS A 527 4.28 -20.95 0.03
CA LYS A 527 4.84 -21.10 1.38
C LYS A 527 3.81 -20.84 2.48
N SER A 528 2.67 -20.22 2.15
CA SER A 528 1.51 -20.11 3.07
C SER A 528 0.64 -21.37 3.10
N GLY A 529 0.89 -22.36 2.25
CA GLY A 529 0.27 -23.69 2.31
C GLY A 529 -0.79 -23.98 1.25
N TYR A 530 -1.39 -22.97 0.60
CA TYR A 530 -2.41 -23.19 -0.44
C TYR A 530 -1.80 -23.52 -1.82
N LEU A 531 -2.62 -24.07 -2.72
CA LEU A 531 -2.24 -24.34 -4.12
C LEU A 531 -2.74 -23.24 -5.06
N ILE A 532 -1.84 -22.79 -5.92
CA ILE A 532 -2.17 -22.11 -7.17
C ILE A 532 -2.34 -23.18 -8.23
N ASP A 533 -3.53 -23.30 -8.81
CA ASP A 533 -3.82 -24.28 -9.87
C ASP A 533 -3.82 -23.64 -11.26
N THR A 534 -3.86 -22.31 -11.35
CA THR A 534 -3.95 -21.60 -12.63
C THR A 534 -2.97 -20.42 -12.68
N ILE A 535 -2.17 -20.35 -13.74
CA ILE A 535 -1.28 -19.22 -14.03
C ILE A 535 -1.73 -18.54 -15.33
N ILE A 536 -2.05 -17.25 -15.23
CA ILE A 536 -2.42 -16.40 -16.36
C ILE A 536 -1.20 -15.58 -16.78
N ILE A 537 -0.89 -15.60 -18.07
CA ILE A 537 0.28 -14.95 -18.65
C ILE A 537 -0.19 -13.86 -19.64
N PRO A 538 0.22 -12.59 -19.43
CA PRO A 538 -0.06 -11.49 -20.36
C PRO A 538 0.51 -11.73 -21.77
N PRO A 539 -0.02 -11.04 -22.80
CA PRO A 539 0.47 -11.19 -24.16
C PRO A 539 1.93 -10.73 -24.30
N GLY A 540 2.71 -11.48 -25.07
CA GLY A 540 4.07 -11.08 -25.45
C GLY A 540 5.09 -11.12 -24.32
N THR A 541 4.79 -11.81 -23.21
CA THR A 541 5.72 -11.96 -22.09
C THR A 541 7.01 -12.68 -22.48
N THR A 542 8.13 -12.10 -22.08
CA THR A 542 9.48 -12.67 -22.16
C THR A 542 9.73 -13.57 -20.94
N MET A 543 10.23 -14.78 -21.17
CA MET A 543 10.54 -15.76 -20.12
C MET A 543 11.85 -16.48 -20.42
N GLY A 544 12.66 -16.68 -19.39
CA GLY A 544 13.85 -17.53 -19.46
C GLY A 544 13.52 -19.02 -19.56
N GLU A 545 14.49 -19.83 -19.96
CA GLU A 545 14.32 -21.27 -20.16
C GLU A 545 13.87 -22.00 -18.87
N GLU A 546 14.39 -21.58 -17.71
CA GLU A 546 14.03 -22.17 -16.42
C GLU A 546 12.55 -21.93 -16.06
N VAL A 547 12.03 -20.73 -16.36
CA VAL A 547 10.62 -20.38 -16.15
C VAL A 547 9.74 -21.24 -17.05
N ILE A 548 10.11 -21.39 -18.33
CA ILE A 548 9.39 -22.26 -19.27
C ILE A 548 9.40 -23.71 -18.79
N ALA A 549 10.55 -24.22 -18.34
CA ALA A 549 10.66 -25.57 -17.80
C ALA A 549 9.79 -25.77 -16.56
N LYS A 550 9.75 -24.78 -15.66
CA LYS A 550 8.90 -24.80 -14.47
C LYS A 550 7.40 -24.81 -14.82
N LEU A 551 6.97 -24.00 -15.79
CA LEU A 551 5.58 -23.97 -16.26
C LEU A 551 5.16 -25.29 -16.93
N LYS A 552 6.08 -25.96 -17.66
CA LYS A 552 5.83 -27.31 -18.18
C LYS A 552 5.67 -28.33 -17.06
N ALA A 553 6.54 -28.30 -16.06
CA ALA A 553 6.42 -29.18 -14.89
C ALA A 553 5.12 -28.95 -14.13
N PHE A 554 4.74 -27.69 -13.92
CA PHE A 554 3.46 -27.28 -13.35
C PHE A 554 2.27 -27.84 -14.12
N HIS A 555 2.27 -27.70 -15.45
CA HIS A 555 1.23 -28.26 -16.31
C HIS A 555 1.16 -29.79 -16.22
N ASN A 556 2.30 -30.47 -16.26
CA ASN A 556 2.37 -31.93 -16.19
C ASN A 556 1.82 -32.51 -14.86
N GLN A 557 1.77 -31.69 -13.80
CA GLN A 557 1.16 -32.05 -12.53
C GLN A 557 -0.32 -31.66 -12.43
N GLY A 558 -0.93 -31.16 -13.50
CA GLY A 558 -2.36 -30.80 -13.56
C GLY A 558 -2.63 -29.29 -13.44
N GLY A 559 -1.59 -28.46 -13.34
CA GLY A 559 -1.73 -27.00 -13.37
C GLY A 559 -2.20 -26.49 -14.73
N LYS A 560 -2.96 -25.40 -14.73
CA LYS A 560 -3.48 -24.75 -15.93
C LYS A 560 -2.68 -23.49 -16.27
N VAL A 561 -2.15 -23.42 -17.49
CA VAL A 561 -1.49 -22.23 -18.01
C VAL A 561 -2.41 -21.57 -19.02
N ILE A 562 -2.70 -20.28 -18.85
CA ILE A 562 -3.55 -19.49 -19.76
C ILE A 562 -2.70 -18.37 -20.37
N ALA A 563 -2.59 -18.34 -21.68
CA ALA A 563 -1.96 -17.26 -22.43
C ALA A 563 -3.04 -16.31 -22.96
N VAL A 564 -2.97 -15.03 -22.61
CA VAL A 564 -3.96 -14.03 -23.04
C VAL A 564 -3.53 -13.40 -24.37
N PHE A 565 -4.46 -13.35 -25.34
CA PHE A 565 -4.38 -12.69 -26.64
C PHE A 565 -3.29 -13.20 -27.61
N LYS A 566 -2.08 -13.52 -27.13
CA LYS A 566 -0.97 -14.06 -27.94
C LYS A 566 -0.52 -15.43 -27.39
N PRO A 567 -0.21 -16.41 -28.24
CA PRO A 567 0.33 -17.69 -27.80
C PRO A 567 1.75 -17.51 -27.23
N ILE A 568 2.13 -18.42 -26.34
CA ILE A 568 3.51 -18.55 -25.84
C ILE A 568 4.12 -19.76 -26.53
N TRP A 569 4.88 -19.53 -27.60
CA TRP A 569 5.38 -20.60 -28.47
C TRP A 569 6.09 -21.74 -27.72
N PRO A 570 6.97 -21.48 -26.72
CA PRO A 570 7.60 -22.56 -25.97
C PRO A 570 6.65 -23.42 -25.12
N LEU A 571 5.41 -22.96 -24.91
CA LEU A 571 4.33 -23.62 -24.17
C LEU A 571 3.11 -23.93 -25.07
N ALA A 572 3.26 -23.99 -26.39
CA ALA A 572 2.14 -24.16 -27.31
C ALA A 572 1.31 -25.43 -27.04
N ASP A 573 1.94 -26.48 -26.54
CA ASP A 573 1.30 -27.75 -26.19
C ASP A 573 0.72 -27.77 -24.75
N GLN A 574 1.06 -26.79 -23.91
CA GLN A 574 0.69 -26.74 -22.49
C GLN A 574 -0.30 -25.61 -22.17
N ALA A 575 -0.18 -24.47 -22.82
CA ALA A 575 -0.95 -23.28 -22.53
C ALA A 575 -2.24 -23.22 -23.36
N VAL A 576 -3.35 -22.89 -22.71
CA VAL A 576 -4.63 -22.60 -23.38
C VAL A 576 -4.65 -21.12 -23.77
N ILE A 577 -5.02 -20.83 -25.02
CA ILE A 577 -5.15 -19.45 -25.49
C ILE A 577 -6.52 -18.87 -25.11
N CYS A 578 -6.52 -17.71 -24.48
CA CYS A 578 -7.70 -16.90 -24.19
C CYS A 578 -7.67 -15.68 -25.12
N ASN A 579 -8.59 -15.61 -26.08
CA ASN A 579 -8.52 -14.60 -27.15
C ASN A 579 -8.74 -13.17 -26.62
N GLU A 580 -9.67 -13.00 -25.69
CA GLU A 580 -9.94 -11.71 -25.05
C GLU A 580 -9.90 -11.84 -23.53
N VAL A 581 -9.64 -10.73 -22.81
CA VAL A 581 -9.65 -10.72 -21.34
C VAL A 581 -11.03 -11.13 -20.80
N LEU A 582 -12.11 -10.74 -21.48
CA LEU A 582 -13.48 -11.05 -21.06
C LEU A 582 -13.79 -12.55 -21.13
N ASP A 583 -13.10 -13.30 -21.98
CA ASP A 583 -13.30 -14.75 -22.14
C ASP A 583 -12.67 -15.57 -21.00
N LEU A 584 -11.93 -14.94 -20.08
CA LEU A 584 -11.28 -15.63 -18.97
C LEU A 584 -12.28 -16.42 -18.11
N GLU A 585 -13.54 -15.97 -17.99
CA GLU A 585 -14.58 -16.72 -17.27
C GLU A 585 -14.85 -18.13 -17.83
N ASN A 586 -14.58 -18.37 -19.11
CA ASN A 586 -14.72 -19.70 -19.71
C ASN A 586 -13.66 -20.69 -19.19
N PHE A 587 -12.63 -20.18 -18.53
CA PHE A 587 -11.47 -20.95 -18.10
C PHE A 587 -11.30 -20.99 -16.58
N LEU A 588 -11.98 -20.13 -15.83
CA LEU A 588 -11.75 -19.93 -14.40
C LEU A 588 -12.95 -20.37 -13.56
N PRO A 589 -12.75 -21.20 -12.51
CA PRO A 589 -13.83 -21.56 -11.61
C PRO A 589 -14.20 -20.39 -10.69
N LYS A 590 -15.50 -20.14 -10.49
CA LYS A 590 -16.00 -19.17 -9.53
C LYS A 590 -16.21 -19.83 -8.17
N MET A 591 -15.69 -19.22 -7.10
CA MET A 591 -16.03 -19.64 -5.72
C MET A 591 -17.39 -19.10 -5.29
N VAL A 592 -17.76 -17.93 -5.79
CA VAL A 592 -19.05 -17.28 -5.59
C VAL A 592 -19.51 -16.72 -6.93
N ASN A 593 -20.72 -17.06 -7.34
CA ASN A 593 -21.38 -16.37 -8.44
C ASN A 593 -22.05 -15.11 -7.90
N ILE A 594 -21.74 -13.96 -8.49
CA ILE A 594 -22.22 -12.65 -8.05
C ILE A 594 -22.90 -12.00 -9.25
N ASP A 595 -24.23 -11.98 -9.25
CA ASP A 595 -25.01 -11.22 -10.24
C ASP A 595 -25.26 -9.81 -9.68
N THR A 596 -24.59 -8.82 -10.26
CA THR A 596 -24.70 -7.42 -9.84
C THR A 596 -24.33 -6.46 -10.96
N LYS A 597 -24.87 -5.23 -10.88
CA LYS A 597 -24.40 -4.08 -11.67
C LYS A 597 -23.34 -3.25 -10.94
N GLY A 598 -23.02 -3.63 -9.69
CA GLY A 598 -22.00 -2.99 -8.88
C GLY A 598 -20.59 -3.48 -9.21
N LYS A 599 -19.58 -2.77 -8.70
CA LYS A 599 -18.19 -3.24 -8.70
C LYS A 599 -17.89 -3.86 -7.34
N ILE A 600 -18.09 -5.17 -7.21
CA ILE A 600 -17.89 -5.91 -5.95
C ILE A 600 -16.62 -6.76 -6.05
N SER A 601 -15.62 -6.46 -5.22
CA SER A 601 -14.40 -7.26 -5.11
C SER A 601 -14.52 -8.32 -4.01
N LEU A 602 -13.73 -9.39 -4.12
CA LEU A 602 -13.82 -10.58 -3.27
C LEU A 602 -12.45 -10.94 -2.68
N ALA A 603 -12.44 -11.30 -1.39
CA ALA A 603 -11.39 -12.12 -0.78
C ALA A 603 -12.01 -13.33 -0.08
N VAL A 604 -11.31 -14.46 -0.10
CA VAL A 604 -11.78 -15.71 0.51
C VAL A 604 -10.71 -16.30 1.42
N ARG A 605 -11.14 -16.71 2.61
CA ARG A 605 -10.34 -17.28 3.67
C ARG A 605 -10.87 -18.64 4.07
N LYS A 606 -10.06 -19.68 3.93
CA LYS A 606 -10.43 -21.07 4.21
C LYS A 606 -9.81 -21.53 5.53
N GLY A 607 -10.66 -21.94 6.46
CA GLY A 607 -10.30 -22.68 7.66
C GLY A 607 -10.77 -24.15 7.56
N LYS A 608 -10.50 -24.93 8.61
CA LYS A 608 -10.86 -26.36 8.65
C LYS A 608 -12.37 -26.61 8.63
N GLU A 609 -13.11 -25.82 9.40
CA GLU A 609 -14.57 -25.97 9.55
C GLU A 609 -15.35 -24.88 8.80
N ARG A 610 -14.69 -23.76 8.49
CA ARG A 610 -15.35 -22.54 8.03
C ARG A 610 -14.68 -21.94 6.81
N THR A 611 -15.46 -21.29 5.97
CA THR A 611 -14.95 -20.41 4.90
C THR A 611 -15.54 -19.02 5.06
N VAL A 612 -14.68 -18.01 5.05
CA VAL A 612 -15.05 -16.61 5.20
C VAL A 612 -14.88 -15.90 3.85
N TYR A 613 -15.94 -15.23 3.42
CA TYR A 613 -16.00 -14.45 2.19
C TYR A 613 -16.14 -12.98 2.56
N LEU A 614 -15.21 -12.16 2.09
CA LEU A 614 -15.21 -10.71 2.26
C LEU A 614 -15.56 -10.09 0.92
N LEU A 615 -16.71 -9.40 0.83
CA LEU A 615 -17.18 -8.75 -0.39
C LEU A 615 -17.26 -7.24 -0.18
N LEU A 616 -16.53 -6.48 -0.97
CA LEU A 616 -16.47 -5.01 -0.87
C LEU A 616 -17.14 -4.38 -2.09
N ASN A 617 -18.16 -3.56 -1.86
CA ASN A 617 -18.66 -2.66 -2.89
C ASN A 617 -17.69 -1.49 -3.07
N GLU A 618 -16.97 -1.43 -4.18
CA GLU A 618 -15.95 -0.40 -4.44
C GLU A 618 -16.52 0.90 -5.04
N GLN A 619 -17.85 1.07 -5.02
CA GLN A 619 -18.53 2.24 -5.57
C GLN A 619 -19.07 3.17 -4.49
N ASN A 620 -19.21 4.45 -4.83
CA ASN A 620 -19.83 5.45 -3.94
C ASN A 620 -21.37 5.44 -3.98
N ARG A 621 -21.98 4.32 -4.36
CA ARG A 621 -23.44 4.11 -4.49
C ARG A 621 -23.80 2.71 -4.01
N TYR A 622 -25.06 2.49 -3.66
CA TYR A 622 -25.51 1.15 -3.29
C TYR A 622 -25.45 0.19 -4.49
N ALA A 623 -25.29 -1.10 -4.21
CA ALA A 623 -25.38 -2.17 -5.19
C ALA A 623 -26.28 -3.28 -4.66
N GLN A 624 -27.18 -3.79 -5.49
CA GLN A 624 -27.92 -5.01 -5.21
C GLN A 624 -27.17 -6.18 -5.85
N ALA A 625 -27.07 -7.30 -5.13
CA ALA A 625 -26.39 -8.48 -5.62
C ALA A 625 -27.14 -9.74 -5.22
N ASP A 626 -27.22 -10.67 -6.17
CA ASP A 626 -27.66 -12.04 -5.94
C ASP A 626 -26.40 -12.92 -5.88
N LEU A 627 -26.17 -13.54 -4.73
CA LEU A 627 -24.96 -14.31 -4.41
C LEU A 627 -25.30 -15.81 -4.39
N GLU A 628 -24.53 -16.63 -5.09
CA GLU A 628 -24.55 -18.10 -4.98
C GLU A 628 -23.15 -18.61 -4.60
N PHE A 629 -23.02 -19.18 -3.40
CA PHE A 629 -21.77 -19.76 -2.92
C PHE A 629 -21.70 -21.23 -3.37
N ASN A 630 -20.61 -21.59 -4.04
CA ASN A 630 -20.41 -22.95 -4.59
C ASN A 630 -19.86 -23.89 -3.52
N THR A 631 -20.57 -23.99 -2.39
CA THR A 631 -20.26 -24.85 -1.23
C THR A 631 -21.55 -25.18 -0.49
N GLU A 632 -21.54 -26.27 0.28
CA GLU A 632 -22.63 -26.67 1.17
C GLU A 632 -22.38 -26.24 2.61
N GLY A 633 -23.45 -26.17 3.42
CA GLY A 633 -23.35 -25.90 4.85
C GLY A 633 -24.42 -24.94 5.36
N ALA A 634 -24.08 -24.13 6.36
CA ALA A 634 -24.89 -23.04 6.88
C ALA A 634 -24.24 -21.68 6.56
N LEU A 635 -24.96 -20.80 5.88
CA LEU A 635 -24.50 -19.46 5.50
C LEU A 635 -24.92 -18.42 6.52
N TYR A 636 -23.96 -17.63 6.96
CA TYR A 636 -24.17 -16.52 7.87
C TYR A 636 -23.67 -15.21 7.29
N GLU A 637 -24.28 -14.10 7.70
CA GLU A 637 -23.73 -12.74 7.55
C GLU A 637 -23.17 -12.27 8.91
N LEU A 638 -21.90 -11.85 8.91
CA LEU A 638 -21.24 -11.26 10.06
C LEU A 638 -21.31 -9.73 9.96
N SER A 639 -21.99 -9.11 10.92
CA SER A 639 -22.02 -7.66 11.05
C SER A 639 -20.71 -7.13 11.62
N LEU A 640 -20.01 -6.27 10.88
CA LEU A 640 -18.79 -5.61 11.35
C LEU A 640 -19.05 -4.46 12.34
N VAL A 641 -20.31 -4.08 12.56
CA VAL A 641 -20.68 -3.00 13.49
C VAL A 641 -20.91 -3.53 14.90
N ASP A 642 -21.71 -4.57 15.02
CA ASP A 642 -22.14 -5.12 16.33
C ASP A 642 -21.72 -6.57 16.55
N GLN A 643 -21.01 -7.16 15.58
CA GLN A 643 -20.44 -8.49 15.66
C GLN A 643 -21.50 -9.56 15.90
N THR A 644 -22.71 -9.35 15.37
CA THR A 644 -23.75 -10.38 15.30
C THR A 644 -23.55 -11.29 14.10
N LEU A 645 -23.97 -12.55 14.24
CA LEU A 645 -23.90 -13.54 13.16
C LEU A 645 -25.33 -13.97 12.80
N ALA A 646 -25.85 -13.48 11.68
CA ALA A 646 -27.20 -13.77 11.22
C ALA A 646 -27.21 -14.99 10.31
N LEU A 647 -27.95 -16.06 10.69
CA LEU A 647 -28.16 -17.20 9.81
C LEU A 647 -29.05 -16.79 8.64
N LEU A 648 -28.56 -16.97 7.42
CA LEU A 648 -29.26 -16.57 6.20
C LEU A 648 -29.95 -17.76 5.52
N THR A 649 -29.22 -18.85 5.31
CA THR A 649 -29.73 -20.06 4.65
C THR A 649 -28.87 -21.27 4.97
N THR A 650 -29.36 -22.47 4.65
CA THR A 650 -28.65 -23.76 4.82
C THR A 650 -28.91 -24.67 3.64
N GLY A 651 -27.99 -25.61 3.38
CA GLY A 651 -28.18 -26.68 2.39
C GLY A 651 -27.03 -26.83 1.42
N ALA A 652 -27.28 -27.55 0.32
CA ALA A 652 -26.28 -27.87 -0.71
C ALA A 652 -25.96 -26.71 -1.66
N LYS A 653 -26.85 -25.72 -1.75
CA LYS A 653 -26.67 -24.48 -2.50
C LYS A 653 -27.05 -23.31 -1.63
N LEU A 654 -26.11 -22.42 -1.38
CA LEU A 654 -26.30 -21.27 -0.51
C LEU A 654 -26.51 -20.04 -1.37
N GLN A 655 -27.74 -19.53 -1.40
CA GLN A 655 -28.14 -18.37 -2.19
C GLN A 655 -28.69 -17.27 -1.29
N VAL A 656 -28.28 -16.02 -1.53
CA VAL A 656 -28.80 -14.85 -0.83
C VAL A 656 -28.87 -13.64 -1.76
N ARG A 657 -29.99 -12.92 -1.68
CA ARG A 657 -30.13 -11.58 -2.24
C ARG A 657 -29.80 -10.57 -1.16
N THR A 658 -28.84 -9.68 -1.41
CA THR A 658 -28.43 -8.66 -0.43
C THR A 658 -28.20 -7.30 -1.09
N ARG A 659 -28.30 -6.24 -0.28
CA ARG A 659 -27.99 -4.87 -0.68
C ARG A 659 -26.70 -4.46 0.02
N PHE A 660 -25.72 -4.00 -0.76
CA PHE A 660 -24.52 -3.33 -0.30
C PHE A 660 -24.76 -1.83 -0.26
N LEU A 661 -24.48 -1.18 0.86
CA LEU A 661 -24.35 0.27 0.91
C LEU A 661 -23.13 0.74 0.11
N SER A 662 -23.06 2.04 -0.13
CA SER A 662 -21.89 2.69 -0.71
C SER A 662 -20.63 2.30 0.08
N MET A 663 -19.59 1.86 -0.63
CA MET A 663 -18.29 1.51 -0.06
C MET A 663 -18.32 0.37 0.98
N GLU A 664 -19.41 -0.38 1.12
CA GLU A 664 -19.60 -1.33 2.23
C GLU A 664 -18.84 -2.64 2.03
N LEU A 665 -18.14 -3.08 3.08
CA LEU A 665 -17.61 -4.43 3.22
C LEU A 665 -18.63 -5.31 3.94
N LYS A 666 -19.12 -6.36 3.28
CA LYS A 666 -19.90 -7.43 3.90
C LYS A 666 -19.06 -8.68 4.07
N VAL A 667 -19.29 -9.38 5.18
CA VAL A 667 -18.60 -10.63 5.51
C VAL A 667 -19.62 -11.74 5.61
N PHE A 668 -19.43 -12.80 4.83
CA PHE A 668 -20.21 -14.02 4.92
C PHE A 668 -19.36 -15.16 5.44
N VAL A 669 -19.94 -16.01 6.28
CA VAL A 669 -19.27 -17.18 6.86
C VAL A 669 -20.09 -18.41 6.52
N VAL A 670 -19.45 -19.39 5.88
CA VAL A 670 -20.01 -20.72 5.67
C VAL A 670 -19.44 -21.66 6.74
N GLU A 671 -20.32 -22.30 7.50
CA GLU A 671 -20.00 -23.41 8.41
C GLU A 671 -20.30 -24.73 7.70
N HIS A 672 -19.26 -25.51 7.41
CA HIS A 672 -19.35 -26.69 6.54
C HIS A 672 -20.08 -27.86 7.20
N GLN A 673 -20.04 -27.96 8.53
CA GLN A 673 -20.75 -29.03 9.24
C GLN A 673 -22.26 -28.76 9.40
N GLY A 674 -22.74 -27.59 8.94
CA GLY A 674 -24.15 -27.22 9.05
C GLY A 674 -24.62 -26.96 10.48
N ASP A 675 -23.69 -26.69 11.42
CA ASP A 675 -24.05 -26.29 12.78
C ASP A 675 -24.76 -24.94 12.76
N THR A 676 -26.09 -24.96 12.95
CA THR A 676 -26.92 -23.76 12.97
C THR A 676 -26.84 -22.99 14.29
N SER A 677 -26.21 -23.55 15.33
CA SER A 677 -26.18 -22.98 16.69
C SER A 677 -25.29 -21.74 16.85
N LEU A 678 -24.53 -21.37 15.81
CA LEU A 678 -23.67 -20.19 15.80
C LEU A 678 -24.45 -18.87 15.71
N GLY A 679 -25.73 -18.92 15.32
CA GLY A 679 -26.54 -17.73 15.10
C GLY A 679 -26.76 -16.90 16.36
N THR A 680 -26.48 -15.60 16.27
CA THR A 680 -26.72 -14.61 17.32
C THR A 680 -27.40 -13.39 16.70
N THR A 681 -28.68 -13.54 16.36
CA THR A 681 -29.46 -12.49 15.68
C THR A 681 -30.47 -11.86 16.65
N TYR A 682 -30.91 -10.67 16.29
CA TYR A 682 -32.08 -10.03 16.88
C TYR A 682 -32.94 -9.53 15.72
N GLN A 683 -34.24 -9.34 15.96
CA GLN A 683 -35.15 -8.70 15.04
C GLN A 683 -35.38 -7.24 15.45
N LEU A 684 -35.51 -6.38 14.45
CA LEU A 684 -35.91 -4.99 14.63
C LEU A 684 -37.44 -4.92 14.68
N GLY A 685 -37.98 -4.26 15.70
CA GLY A 685 -39.41 -3.95 15.82
C GLY A 685 -39.85 -2.84 14.87
N GLU A 686 -41.08 -2.36 15.05
CA GLU A 686 -41.61 -1.24 14.28
C GLU A 686 -40.79 0.04 14.50
N VAL A 687 -40.53 0.77 13.41
CA VAL A 687 -39.69 1.97 13.44
C VAL A 687 -40.39 3.11 14.20
N VAL A 688 -39.62 3.79 15.03
CA VAL A 688 -39.99 5.05 15.68
C VAL A 688 -39.16 6.17 15.04
N THR A 689 -39.84 7.09 14.37
CA THR A 689 -39.21 8.25 13.73
C THR A 689 -39.44 9.50 14.58
N PRO A 690 -38.38 10.15 15.09
CA PRO A 690 -38.53 11.40 15.82
C PRO A 690 -39.11 12.51 14.96
N ILE A 691 -39.85 13.41 15.60
CA ILE A 691 -40.58 14.52 14.98
C ILE A 691 -40.10 15.87 15.53
N ASN A 692 -40.66 16.96 15.00
CA ASN A 692 -40.38 18.35 15.42
C ASN A 692 -38.89 18.71 15.36
N TRP A 693 -38.23 18.28 14.29
CA TRP A 693 -36.81 18.53 14.09
C TRP A 693 -36.48 20.00 13.86
N SER A 694 -35.37 20.43 14.46
CA SER A 694 -34.74 21.73 14.22
C SER A 694 -33.22 21.60 14.20
N ILE A 695 -32.56 22.49 13.47
CA ILE A 695 -31.09 22.64 13.45
C ILE A 695 -30.72 24.00 14.00
N LYS A 696 -29.68 24.04 14.84
CA LYS A 696 -29.01 25.28 15.24
C LYS A 696 -27.91 25.61 14.23
N LEU A 697 -28.07 26.70 13.48
CA LEU A 697 -27.17 27.13 12.41
C LEU A 697 -25.94 27.88 12.96
N PRO A 698 -24.85 28.03 12.17
CA PRO A 698 -23.64 28.74 12.59
C PRO A 698 -23.85 30.18 13.05
N ASP A 699 -24.85 30.88 12.49
CA ASP A 699 -25.23 32.24 12.88
C ASP A 699 -26.03 32.32 14.20
N GLY A 700 -26.26 31.16 14.84
CA GLY A 700 -27.00 31.03 16.08
C GLY A 700 -28.52 30.90 15.92
N THR A 701 -29.04 30.99 14.69
CA THR A 701 -30.48 30.85 14.42
C THR A 701 -30.92 29.39 14.49
N ASN A 702 -32.16 29.14 14.91
CA ASN A 702 -32.77 27.81 14.86
C ASN A 702 -33.70 27.73 13.65
N ARG A 703 -33.52 26.70 12.81
CA ARG A 703 -34.35 26.46 11.63
C ARG A 703 -35.10 25.14 11.78
N ALA A 704 -36.41 25.15 11.57
CA ALA A 704 -37.23 23.94 11.56
C ALA A 704 -36.92 23.10 10.30
N LEU A 705 -36.95 21.78 10.46
CA LEU A 705 -36.68 20.80 9.41
C LEU A 705 -37.90 19.88 9.22
N PRO A 706 -38.92 20.33 8.46
CA PRO A 706 -40.11 19.52 8.21
C PRO A 706 -39.84 18.42 7.17
N GLY A 707 -40.61 17.34 7.23
CA GLY A 707 -40.57 16.25 6.25
C GLY A 707 -39.41 15.27 6.44
N GLU A 708 -39.17 14.45 5.41
CA GLU A 708 -38.22 13.32 5.44
C GLU A 708 -36.91 13.58 4.69
N GLN A 709 -36.79 14.73 4.01
CA GLN A 709 -35.60 15.13 3.27
C GLN A 709 -35.21 16.54 3.67
N TRP A 710 -33.96 16.71 4.12
CA TRP A 710 -33.44 17.97 4.61
C TRP A 710 -32.26 18.45 3.74
N PRO A 711 -32.11 19.78 3.60
CA PRO A 711 -31.02 20.36 2.83
C PRO A 711 -29.67 20.11 3.48
N ASP A 712 -28.62 20.07 2.65
CA ASP A 712 -27.25 20.10 3.18
C ASP A 712 -26.87 21.49 3.72
N TRP A 713 -25.72 21.60 4.39
CA TRP A 713 -25.31 22.86 5.01
C TRP A 713 -25.05 23.99 4.00
N ALA A 714 -24.66 23.67 2.77
CA ALA A 714 -24.49 24.66 1.71
C ALA A 714 -25.84 25.24 1.26
N GLU A 715 -26.84 24.39 1.09
CA GLU A 715 -28.23 24.76 0.81
C GLU A 715 -28.90 25.52 1.96
N LEU A 716 -28.40 25.34 3.19
CA LEU A 716 -28.78 26.13 4.37
C LEU A 716 -28.11 27.51 4.42
N GLY A 717 -27.21 27.83 3.49
CA GLY A 717 -26.51 29.12 3.39
C GLY A 717 -25.08 29.12 3.93
N PHE A 718 -24.52 27.95 4.28
CA PHE A 718 -23.21 27.82 4.91
C PHE A 718 -22.25 26.90 4.14
N PRO A 719 -21.99 27.14 2.84
CA PRO A 719 -21.18 26.25 2.01
C PRO A 719 -19.72 26.09 2.50
N GLY A 720 -19.17 27.14 3.13
CA GLY A 720 -17.81 27.16 3.66
C GLY A 720 -17.68 26.75 5.13
N TYR A 721 -18.77 26.34 5.80
CA TYR A 721 -18.71 26.00 7.22
C TYR A 721 -18.13 24.60 7.42
N SER A 722 -17.08 24.50 8.24
CA SER A 722 -16.61 23.22 8.79
C SER A 722 -16.68 23.24 10.32
N GLY A 723 -17.03 22.12 10.91
CA GLY A 723 -17.24 22.00 12.35
C GLY A 723 -18.40 21.09 12.66
N ASP A 724 -19.23 21.48 13.64
CA ASP A 724 -20.37 20.70 14.08
C ASP A 724 -21.64 21.50 14.28
N LEU A 725 -22.78 20.91 13.90
CA LEU A 725 -24.12 21.48 14.13
C LEU A 725 -25.00 20.50 14.91
N TYR A 726 -25.91 21.07 15.69
CA TYR A 726 -26.84 20.32 16.53
C TYR A 726 -28.21 20.26 15.87
N TYR A 727 -28.70 19.03 15.68
CA TYR A 727 -30.08 18.73 15.31
C TYR A 727 -30.83 18.27 16.56
N THR A 728 -32.04 18.76 16.79
CA THR A 728 -32.86 18.38 17.95
C THR A 728 -34.24 17.96 17.47
N GLY A 729 -34.74 16.83 17.99
CA GLY A 729 -36.09 16.34 17.77
C GLY A 729 -36.65 15.70 19.05
N GLU A 730 -37.86 15.16 18.95
CA GLU A 730 -38.51 14.42 20.04
C GLU A 730 -39.23 13.19 19.52
N PHE A 731 -39.34 12.16 20.36
CA PHE A 731 -40.07 10.94 20.03
C PHE A 731 -40.76 10.37 21.27
N ILE A 732 -41.73 9.48 21.04
CA ILE A 732 -42.38 8.71 22.10
C ILE A 732 -41.92 7.26 21.94
N TRP A 733 -41.29 6.73 22.98
CA TRP A 733 -40.96 5.32 23.09
C TRP A 733 -42.09 4.58 23.79
N ASP A 734 -42.89 3.83 23.04
CA ASP A 734 -44.01 3.03 23.59
C ASP A 734 -43.68 1.53 23.69
N SER A 735 -42.50 1.13 23.21
CA SER A 735 -42.02 -0.26 23.23
C SER A 735 -41.83 -0.77 24.66
N GLN A 736 -42.06 -2.07 24.86
CA GLN A 736 -41.73 -2.76 26.10
C GLN A 736 -40.22 -3.13 26.17
N GLN A 737 -39.50 -3.04 25.04
CA GLN A 737 -38.07 -3.28 25.00
C GLN A 737 -37.32 -2.04 25.45
N GLU A 738 -36.35 -2.22 26.35
CA GLU A 738 -35.43 -1.17 26.79
C GLU A 738 -34.19 -1.08 25.89
N GLN A 739 -34.03 -2.01 24.94
CA GLN A 739 -32.96 -1.97 23.95
C GLN A 739 -33.47 -1.47 22.61
N ALA A 740 -32.69 -0.59 21.99
CA ALA A 740 -32.99 -0.01 20.69
C ALA A 740 -31.77 0.02 19.78
N VAL A 741 -32.02 0.02 18.47
CA VAL A 741 -31.02 0.27 17.43
C VAL A 741 -31.37 1.58 16.75
N ILE A 742 -30.39 2.49 16.68
CA ILE A 742 -30.54 3.77 16.00
C ILE A 742 -29.77 3.71 14.68
N GLU A 743 -30.43 4.09 13.58
CA GLU A 743 -29.87 4.04 12.22
C GLU A 743 -30.03 5.37 11.47
N VAL A 744 -29.04 5.66 10.64
CA VAL A 744 -29.04 6.80 9.72
C VAL A 744 -28.43 6.39 8.37
N GLU A 745 -29.08 6.68 7.24
CA GLU A 745 -28.50 6.41 5.92
C GLU A 745 -27.80 7.65 5.36
N GLN A 746 -28.44 8.82 5.46
CA GLN A 746 -27.97 10.07 4.86
C GLN A 746 -27.24 11.01 5.86
N LEU A 747 -26.14 10.51 6.43
CA LEU A 747 -25.23 11.28 7.30
C LEU A 747 -23.91 11.63 6.58
N TYR A 748 -23.52 12.89 6.68
CA TYR A 748 -22.31 13.45 6.11
C TYR A 748 -21.60 14.37 7.12
N SER A 749 -20.58 13.93 7.85
CA SER A 749 -19.95 12.60 7.78
C SER A 749 -19.93 11.83 9.09
N HIS A 750 -20.15 12.49 10.23
CA HIS A 750 -20.09 11.82 11.53
C HIS A 750 -21.12 12.38 12.48
N ALA A 751 -21.52 11.59 13.49
CA ALA A 751 -22.46 12.06 14.50
C ALA A 751 -22.18 11.51 15.89
N ILE A 752 -22.55 12.30 16.91
CA ILE A 752 -22.74 11.83 18.29
C ILE A 752 -24.22 11.99 18.62
N ILE A 753 -24.82 10.92 19.16
CA ILE A 753 -26.23 10.87 19.50
C ILE A 753 -26.40 11.05 20.99
N TYR A 754 -27.33 11.92 21.37
CA TYR A 754 -27.73 12.16 22.75
C TYR A 754 -29.23 11.91 22.90
N ILE A 755 -29.62 11.21 23.96
CA ILE A 755 -31.01 11.05 24.39
C ILE A 755 -31.14 11.64 25.79
N ASP A 756 -32.07 12.56 25.97
CA ASP A 756 -32.32 13.30 27.23
C ASP A 756 -31.05 13.92 27.85
N GLY A 757 -30.13 14.35 26.98
CA GLY A 757 -28.87 14.99 27.37
C GLY A 757 -27.71 14.01 27.67
N GLN A 758 -27.94 12.70 27.60
CA GLN A 758 -26.88 11.69 27.78
C GLN A 758 -26.38 11.19 26.43
N GLU A 759 -25.06 11.09 26.27
CA GLU A 759 -24.44 10.48 25.07
C GLU A 759 -24.76 8.98 25.03
N VAL A 760 -25.39 8.53 23.95
CA VAL A 760 -25.78 7.12 23.77
C VAL A 760 -24.95 6.39 22.71
N GLY A 761 -24.22 7.12 21.87
CA GLY A 761 -23.29 6.51 20.91
C GLY A 761 -22.75 7.46 19.86
N LYS A 762 -21.80 6.94 19.07
CA LYS A 762 -21.05 7.67 18.04
C LYS A 762 -21.12 6.94 16.71
N MET A 763 -21.21 7.69 15.62
CA MET A 763 -21.37 7.20 14.25
C MET A 763 -20.21 7.72 13.38
N PRO A 764 -19.05 7.03 13.37
CA PRO A 764 -17.88 7.46 12.59
C PRO A 764 -17.89 7.04 11.12
N PHE A 765 -18.63 5.98 10.77
CA PHE A 765 -18.64 5.39 9.42
C PHE A 765 -19.94 4.63 9.14
N ARG A 766 -20.18 4.31 7.87
CA ARG A 766 -21.34 3.50 7.43
C ARG A 766 -21.14 2.00 7.72
N PRO A 767 -22.23 1.23 7.91
CA PRO A 767 -23.58 1.71 8.20
C PRO A 767 -23.60 2.49 9.52
N TYR A 768 -24.22 3.67 9.53
CA TYR A 768 -24.26 4.52 10.72
C TYR A 768 -25.33 3.99 11.67
N ARG A 769 -24.90 3.05 12.52
CA ARG A 769 -25.75 2.32 13.45
C ARG A 769 -25.13 2.32 14.84
N ILE A 770 -25.95 2.55 15.86
CA ILE A 770 -25.56 2.37 17.27
C ILE A 770 -26.62 1.56 18.03
N HIS A 771 -26.19 0.88 19.08
CA HIS A 771 -27.06 0.16 20.00
C HIS A 771 -27.23 0.99 21.27
N VAL A 772 -28.48 1.22 21.66
CA VAL A 772 -28.85 1.92 22.88
C VAL A 772 -29.45 0.91 23.85
N SER A 773 -28.97 0.96 25.09
CA SER A 773 -29.55 0.20 26.21
C SER A 773 -30.31 1.17 27.12
N ASP A 774 -31.21 0.65 27.94
CA ASP A 774 -31.91 1.39 28.99
C ASP A 774 -32.82 2.54 28.47
N LEU A 775 -33.39 2.40 27.27
CA LEU A 775 -34.37 3.34 26.74
C LEU A 775 -35.75 3.10 27.36
N THR A 776 -36.10 3.92 28.35
CA THR A 776 -37.34 3.78 29.12
C THR A 776 -38.58 4.14 28.31
N LYS A 777 -39.75 3.64 28.70
CA LYS A 777 -41.03 4.01 28.08
C LYS A 777 -41.38 5.47 28.40
N GLY A 778 -41.63 6.29 27.39
CA GLY A 778 -42.00 7.69 27.62
C GLY A 778 -41.68 8.62 26.46
N LYS A 779 -41.76 9.93 26.74
CA LYS A 779 -41.37 10.99 25.80
C LYS A 779 -39.88 11.28 26.00
N HIS A 780 -39.13 11.28 24.91
CA HIS A 780 -37.70 11.53 24.90
C HIS A 780 -37.33 12.68 23.97
N ARG A 781 -36.27 13.40 24.34
CA ARG A 781 -35.61 14.37 23.48
C ARG A 781 -34.37 13.72 22.86
N ILE A 782 -34.25 13.79 21.55
CA ILE A 782 -33.05 13.38 20.83
C ILE A 782 -32.28 14.61 20.35
N GLN A 783 -30.96 14.57 20.53
CA GLN A 783 -30.05 15.55 19.96
C GLN A 783 -28.92 14.85 19.21
N VAL A 784 -28.58 15.37 18.05
CA VAL A 784 -27.56 14.80 17.15
C VAL A 784 -26.54 15.89 16.88
N ARG A 785 -25.31 15.69 17.33
CA ARG A 785 -24.19 16.57 17.01
C ARG A 785 -23.50 16.03 15.77
N VAL A 786 -23.68 16.68 14.63
CA VAL A 786 -23.19 16.24 13.33
C VAL A 786 -21.91 17.00 12.98
N TYR A 787 -20.87 16.29 12.57
CA TYR A 787 -19.60 16.84 12.11
C TYR A 787 -19.43 16.63 10.61
N ASN A 788 -18.90 17.64 9.93
CA ASN A 788 -18.39 17.49 8.56
C ASN A 788 -16.84 17.46 8.56
N THR A 789 -16.23 17.79 7.42
CA THR A 789 -14.77 17.77 7.25
C THR A 789 -14.24 19.17 6.92
N PRO A 790 -12.95 19.46 7.19
CA PRO A 790 -12.33 20.74 6.79
C PRO A 790 -12.34 21.04 5.28
N ALA A 791 -12.74 20.09 4.42
CA ALA A 791 -12.91 20.34 2.99
C ALA A 791 -13.88 21.48 2.68
N ASN A 792 -14.91 21.71 3.50
CA ASN A 792 -15.87 22.80 3.25
C ASN A 792 -15.22 24.18 3.40
N GLU A 793 -14.36 24.38 4.39
CA GLU A 793 -13.60 25.64 4.56
C GLU A 793 -12.67 25.93 3.38
N MET A 794 -12.22 24.88 2.69
CA MET A 794 -11.22 24.98 1.64
C MET A 794 -11.83 24.99 0.24
N CYS A 795 -12.90 24.23 0.01
CA CYS A 795 -13.51 24.00 -1.30
C CYS A 795 -14.99 24.38 -1.35
N GLY A 796 -15.55 24.97 -0.29
CA GLY A 796 -16.97 25.33 -0.21
C GLY A 796 -17.39 26.36 -1.28
N THR A 797 -16.48 27.20 -1.74
CA THR A 797 -16.67 28.08 -2.90
C THR A 797 -15.43 28.08 -3.80
N LEU A 798 -15.61 28.43 -5.09
CA LEU A 798 -14.49 28.54 -6.03
C LEU A 798 -13.49 29.64 -5.63
N GLU A 799 -13.95 30.69 -4.95
CA GLU A 799 -13.10 31.77 -4.45
C GLU A 799 -12.19 31.28 -3.32
N LEU A 800 -12.75 30.60 -2.31
CA LEU A 800 -12.00 30.00 -1.20
C LEU A 800 -10.98 28.98 -1.71
N GLU A 801 -11.37 28.13 -2.65
CA GLU A 801 -10.47 27.12 -3.23
C GLU A 801 -9.25 27.77 -3.88
N ARG A 802 -9.45 28.81 -4.67
CA ARG A 802 -8.36 29.54 -5.35
C ARG A 802 -7.47 30.28 -4.36
N GLU A 803 -8.02 30.76 -3.26
CA GLU A 803 -7.27 31.45 -2.22
C GLU A 803 -6.41 30.49 -1.38
N LEU A 804 -6.99 29.35 -1.00
CA LEU A 804 -6.47 28.49 0.05
C LEU A 804 -5.71 27.25 -0.46
N TYR A 805 -5.99 26.76 -1.67
CA TYR A 805 -5.31 25.60 -2.25
C TYR A 805 -4.13 26.00 -3.15
N LYS A 806 -2.89 25.77 -2.70
CA LYS A 806 -1.67 26.18 -3.41
C LYS A 806 -0.54 25.13 -3.29
N GLY A 807 0.44 25.20 -4.20
CA GLY A 807 1.67 24.40 -4.11
C GLY A 807 1.49 22.91 -4.42
N ARG A 808 2.31 22.05 -3.79
CA ARG A 808 2.41 20.60 -4.10
C ARG A 808 1.11 19.81 -3.90
N PHE A 809 0.21 20.31 -3.07
CA PHE A 809 -1.05 19.64 -2.76
C PHE A 809 -2.21 20.07 -3.67
N ALA A 810 -2.03 21.04 -4.58
CA ALA A 810 -3.11 21.60 -5.41
C ALA A 810 -4.00 20.57 -6.13
N HIS A 811 -3.45 19.40 -6.49
CA HIS A 811 -4.20 18.31 -7.10
C HIS A 811 -5.33 17.74 -6.20
N LEU A 812 -5.16 17.79 -4.88
CA LEU A 812 -6.14 17.32 -3.89
C LEU A 812 -7.36 18.24 -3.80
N ALA A 813 -7.33 19.46 -4.33
CA ALA A 813 -8.51 20.33 -4.40
C ALA A 813 -9.68 19.66 -5.15
N HIS A 814 -9.38 19.01 -6.27
CA HIS A 814 -10.38 18.26 -7.04
C HIS A 814 -10.94 17.09 -6.22
N TYR A 815 -10.08 16.42 -5.46
CA TYR A 815 -10.46 15.32 -4.60
C TYR A 815 -11.37 15.76 -3.44
N ASP A 816 -11.02 16.84 -2.74
CA ASP A 816 -11.78 17.38 -1.62
C ASP A 816 -13.12 17.98 -2.07
N ARG A 817 -13.19 18.57 -3.27
CA ARG A 817 -14.45 19.11 -3.84
C ARG A 817 -15.56 18.07 -3.94
N GLY A 818 -15.21 16.80 -4.18
CA GLY A 818 -16.17 15.70 -4.20
C GLY A 818 -16.72 15.30 -2.82
N ARG A 819 -16.28 15.95 -1.74
CA ARG A 819 -16.48 15.53 -0.33
C ARG A 819 -17.02 16.64 0.58
N ILE A 820 -17.58 17.71 0.01
CA ILE A 820 -18.11 18.86 0.76
C ILE A 820 -19.57 18.69 1.25
N LYS A 821 -20.25 17.61 0.84
CA LYS A 821 -21.61 17.33 1.29
C LYS A 821 -21.62 17.17 2.80
N SER A 822 -22.53 17.86 3.49
CA SER A 822 -22.49 18.02 4.96
C SER A 822 -23.89 17.99 5.58
N GLY A 823 -24.02 17.36 6.74
CA GLY A 823 -25.22 17.35 7.56
C GLY A 823 -25.90 16.00 7.70
N LEU A 824 -26.96 16.00 8.52
CA LEU A 824 -27.98 14.97 8.59
C LEU A 824 -29.09 15.37 7.62
N LEU A 825 -29.35 14.55 6.60
CA LEU A 825 -30.23 14.93 5.48
C LEU A 825 -31.59 14.23 5.52
N GLU A 826 -31.83 13.41 6.54
CA GLU A 826 -33.09 12.73 6.79
C GLU A 826 -33.27 12.49 8.31
N PRO A 827 -34.50 12.26 8.78
CA PRO A 827 -34.74 11.86 10.16
C PRO A 827 -34.05 10.55 10.55
N ILE A 828 -33.54 10.50 11.77
CA ILE A 828 -33.03 9.26 12.38
C ILE A 828 -34.15 8.23 12.55
N ARG A 829 -33.84 6.95 12.38
CA ARG A 829 -34.77 5.84 12.64
C ARG A 829 -34.35 5.09 13.91
N ILE A 830 -35.30 4.82 14.79
CA ILE A 830 -35.08 4.12 16.06
C ILE A 830 -35.92 2.85 16.06
N TYR A 831 -35.31 1.69 16.31
CA TYR A 831 -35.97 0.40 16.23
C TYR A 831 -35.88 -0.35 17.57
N PRO A 832 -36.97 -0.89 18.11
CA PRO A 832 -36.91 -1.81 19.24
C PRO A 832 -36.09 -3.05 18.89
N LYS A 833 -35.24 -3.50 19.83
CA LYS A 833 -34.44 -4.71 19.64
C LYS A 833 -35.14 -5.91 20.30
N ASN A 834 -35.56 -6.88 19.51
CA ASN A 834 -36.18 -8.13 19.97
C ASN A 834 -35.19 -9.29 19.79
N TYR A 835 -34.71 -9.93 20.86
CA TYR A 835 -33.87 -11.13 20.77
C TYR A 835 -34.68 -12.41 20.58
#